data_AF-A0A031JYA9-F1
#
_entry.id   AF-A0A031JYA9-F1
#
_cell.length_a   1.000
_cell.length_b   1.000
_cell.length_c   1.000
_cell.angle_alpha   90.00
_cell.angle_beta   90.00
_cell.angle_gamma   90.00
#
_symmetry.space_group_name_H-M   'P 1'
#
loop_
_entity.id
_entity.type
_entity.pdbx_description
1 polymer ?
#
loop_
_entity_poly.entity_id
_entity_poly.type
_entity_poly.pdbx_seq_one_letter_code
_entity_poly.pdbx_strand_id
1 'polypeptide(L)'
;MTGVRLTTNAYPHDQRLQAWRFALQRVSLELESENEDIYGDLVSFTSGQKIQFVRCTGTAQAMTLDFRQEARCFWLVLLLEGRIAASSGDREVEIGEGDMVYGGGDTRCRIAMEGDFRLLIVKVPHSLPALKSRSQLPTEISDLIADTAVGRMMSSLLRTVADTILDISDDQIRPVELALPEMIAATLLDRAPAKQLGGAAGGRAAILERVFQSIEMRLSDPNLNTHQIAAEHNISPRYLQKLFESHGESFGHYVKLRRLERCRLDLGSPLHAQRSISEILFQWGFNDSASFSRAFREQYGMSPREYRKSPEIATSAAETPRRGRPEKARDVRMDNREPPSVLSGLPSLDDAARSRRHHFLPARPDTIHWGYFSRSLQPALEVRSGDYVTIETLTHHANDDAERMIEGDAGAEAVFHWTTDGKAVERRGAGPFDASALGRGPGEGFGVHICTGPIAVEGARPGDVIEVRILDMENRPSQNPLFAGRAFGSNVAAYWGYHYNDLLTEPKQREVVTIYEIDNEPGGATAQAVYSYRWTPQTDPSGVVHERYDYPGVPVDPETITRNFDVLRDVTIPVRPHFGVIALAPAHSELIDSVPPANFGGNIDNWRLGAGSSCFLPVGVPGGLLSMGDPHASQGDSELCGTAIECSMTAVIQVILHPAKTSRKYIRDIDYPLIETKDEWVILGFSHPEYLKELGANAQSEVYKQSSIDAAMRDAFRKARRFLMTLRDLTEDEAISLLSVGVDFGISQVANGNWGVHAVIRKSLFAA
;
A
#
# COMPACT_ATOMS: atom_id res chain seq x y z
N MET A 1 -14.87 7.25 -19.72
CA MET A 1 -13.70 7.43 -18.84
C MET A 1 -12.46 7.65 -19.69
N THR A 2 -11.95 8.88 -19.76
CA THR A 2 -10.75 9.26 -20.55
C THR A 2 -9.64 9.74 -19.62
N GLY A 3 -9.25 8.89 -18.66
CA GLY A 3 -8.14 9.15 -17.76
C GLY A 3 -6.82 8.58 -18.31
N VAL A 4 -5.71 9.27 -18.09
CA VAL A 4 -4.37 8.72 -18.22
C VAL A 4 -4.06 7.89 -16.97
N ARG A 5 -3.61 6.66 -17.16
CA ARG A 5 -3.02 5.83 -16.10
C ARG A 5 -1.71 5.27 -16.62
N LEU A 6 -0.61 5.60 -15.97
CA LEU A 6 0.72 5.14 -16.35
C LEU A 6 1.60 4.98 -15.13
N THR A 7 2.33 3.87 -15.08
CA THR A 7 3.46 3.68 -14.16
C THR A 7 4.70 3.38 -14.99
N THR A 8 5.84 4.00 -14.64
CA THR A 8 7.12 3.76 -15.32
C THR A 8 7.57 2.31 -15.19
N ASN A 9 7.19 1.61 -14.12
CA ASN A 9 7.52 0.20 -13.91
C ASN A 9 6.88 -0.72 -14.95
N ALA A 10 5.88 -0.27 -15.71
CA ALA A 10 5.29 -1.03 -16.81
C ALA A 10 6.17 -1.06 -18.08
N TYR A 11 7.26 -0.28 -18.13
CA TYR A 11 8.14 -0.10 -19.28
C TYR A 11 9.58 -0.56 -18.98
N PRO A 12 10.30 -1.10 -19.98
CA PRO A 12 11.73 -1.35 -19.87
C PRO A 12 12.49 -0.10 -19.40
N HIS A 13 13.55 -0.27 -18.61
CA HIS A 13 14.33 0.79 -17.98
C HIS A 13 14.75 1.90 -18.96
N ASP A 14 15.25 1.51 -20.13
CA ASP A 14 15.69 2.41 -21.21
C ASP A 14 14.55 3.21 -21.88
N GLN A 15 13.29 2.84 -21.64
CA GLN A 15 12.10 3.52 -22.18
C GLN A 15 11.35 4.34 -21.13
N ARG A 16 11.66 4.19 -19.84
CA ARG A 16 10.91 4.82 -18.74
C ARG A 16 10.86 6.34 -18.85
N LEU A 17 12.01 6.97 -19.10
CA LEU A 17 12.10 8.43 -19.18
C LEU A 17 11.20 9.00 -20.30
N GLN A 18 11.20 8.36 -21.47
CA GLN A 18 10.37 8.80 -22.59
C GLN A 18 8.88 8.54 -22.33
N ALA A 19 8.54 7.38 -21.78
CA ALA A 19 7.16 7.05 -21.41
C ALA A 19 6.61 8.02 -20.34
N TRP A 20 7.44 8.38 -19.35
CA TRP A 20 7.10 9.33 -18.30
C TRP A 20 6.89 10.74 -18.84
N ARG A 21 7.80 11.24 -19.69
CA ARG A 21 7.64 12.51 -20.41
C ARG A 21 6.32 12.56 -21.17
N PHE A 22 6.01 11.48 -21.91
CA PHE A 22 4.76 11.39 -22.66
C PHE A 22 3.53 11.41 -21.75
N ALA A 23 3.56 10.69 -20.63
CA ALA A 23 2.45 10.66 -19.66
C ALA A 23 2.16 12.03 -19.05
N LEU A 24 3.22 12.72 -18.59
CA LEU A 24 3.15 14.05 -18.02
C LEU A 24 2.62 15.07 -19.04
N GLN A 25 3.08 15.02 -20.29
CA GLN A 25 2.59 15.92 -21.34
C GLN A 25 1.09 15.79 -21.60
N ARG A 26 0.50 14.59 -21.44
CA ARG A 26 -0.95 14.38 -21.62
C ARG A 26 -1.81 15.05 -20.55
N VAL A 27 -1.21 15.46 -19.44
CA VAL A 27 -1.86 16.25 -18.38
C VAL A 27 -1.26 17.65 -18.25
N SER A 28 -0.53 18.10 -19.29
CA SER A 28 0.10 19.42 -19.41
C SER A 28 1.16 19.70 -18.34
N LEU A 29 1.94 18.66 -18.05
CA LEU A 29 3.14 18.73 -17.22
C LEU A 29 4.37 18.46 -18.10
N GLU A 30 5.39 19.30 -17.96
CA GLU A 30 6.66 19.17 -18.69
C GLU A 30 7.75 18.72 -17.73
N LEU A 31 8.31 17.54 -17.94
CA LEU A 31 9.44 17.05 -17.16
C LEU A 31 10.72 17.79 -17.54
N GLU A 32 11.46 18.27 -16.55
CA GLU A 32 12.76 18.90 -16.75
C GLU A 32 13.95 18.02 -16.34
N SER A 33 13.69 16.84 -15.79
CA SER A 33 14.71 15.86 -15.45
C SER A 33 15.26 15.15 -16.71
N GLU A 34 16.58 14.93 -16.72
CA GLU A 34 17.28 14.02 -17.63
C GLU A 34 17.70 12.72 -16.94
N ASN A 35 17.31 12.51 -15.69
CA ASN A 35 17.63 11.27 -14.99
C ASN A 35 16.91 10.09 -15.65
N GLU A 36 17.68 9.12 -16.15
CA GLU A 36 17.16 7.90 -16.76
C GLU A 36 16.55 6.95 -15.71
N ASP A 37 17.02 7.01 -14.47
CA ASP A 37 16.52 6.19 -13.36
C ASP A 37 15.36 6.89 -12.64
N ILE A 38 14.26 7.03 -13.36
CA ILE A 38 13.06 7.74 -12.89
C ILE A 38 11.94 6.75 -12.55
N TYR A 39 11.38 6.90 -11.35
CA TYR A 39 10.12 6.28 -10.98
C TYR A 39 8.99 7.31 -11.04
N GLY A 40 7.86 6.91 -11.64
CA GLY A 40 6.66 7.72 -11.73
C GLY A 40 5.39 6.86 -11.83
N ASP A 41 4.38 7.16 -11.01
CA ASP A 41 3.00 6.71 -11.14
C ASP A 41 2.10 7.92 -11.35
N LEU A 42 1.27 7.88 -12.39
CA LEU A 42 0.34 8.93 -12.75
C LEU A 42 -1.04 8.34 -12.99
N VAL A 43 -2.01 8.85 -12.24
CA VAL A 43 -3.42 8.53 -12.39
C VAL A 43 -4.18 9.83 -12.55
N SER A 44 -4.92 9.97 -13.64
CA SER A 44 -5.82 11.10 -13.83
C SER A 44 -7.27 10.64 -13.92
N PHE A 45 -8.14 11.38 -13.26
CA PHE A 45 -9.57 11.23 -13.31
C PHE A 45 -10.19 12.58 -13.68
N THR A 46 -11.16 12.59 -14.60
CA THR A 46 -11.89 13.80 -14.98
C THR A 46 -13.36 13.58 -14.70
N SER A 47 -13.91 14.44 -13.87
CA SER A 47 -15.27 14.34 -13.37
C SER A 47 -16.32 14.83 -14.39
N GLY A 48 -17.61 14.62 -14.13
CA GLY A 48 -18.71 15.06 -15.01
C GLY A 48 -18.76 16.58 -15.23
N GLN A 49 -18.34 17.37 -14.24
CA GLN A 49 -18.18 18.83 -14.35
C GLN A 49 -16.83 19.26 -14.97
N LYS A 50 -16.08 18.33 -15.54
CA LYS A 50 -14.76 18.54 -16.16
C LYS A 50 -13.70 19.04 -15.17
N ILE A 51 -13.85 18.75 -13.88
CA ILE A 51 -12.78 18.94 -12.91
C ILE A 51 -11.80 17.79 -13.10
N GLN A 52 -10.54 18.11 -13.35
CA GLN A 52 -9.50 17.10 -13.52
C GLN A 52 -8.70 16.95 -12.24
N PHE A 53 -8.58 15.72 -11.77
CA PHE A 53 -7.75 15.30 -10.66
C PHE A 53 -6.61 14.47 -11.22
N VAL A 54 -5.36 14.82 -10.89
CA VAL A 54 -4.17 14.11 -11.34
C VAL A 54 -3.32 13.80 -10.12
N ARG A 55 -3.29 12.53 -9.73
CA ARG A 55 -2.36 12.05 -8.71
C ARG A 55 -1.05 11.68 -9.38
N CYS A 56 0.05 12.19 -8.84
CA CYS A 56 1.39 11.91 -9.31
C CYS A 56 2.26 11.50 -8.12
N THR A 57 2.90 10.34 -8.24
CA THR A 57 3.89 9.83 -7.28
C THR A 57 5.19 9.61 -8.04
N GLY A 58 6.34 9.92 -7.44
CA GLY A 58 7.61 9.67 -8.12
C GLY A 58 8.84 9.98 -7.27
N THR A 59 10.00 9.68 -7.84
CA THR A 59 11.31 10.06 -7.27
C THR A 59 11.65 11.51 -7.57
N ALA A 60 12.66 12.04 -6.87
CA ALA A 60 13.17 13.40 -7.03
C ALA A 60 13.25 13.84 -8.51
N GLN A 61 12.54 14.91 -8.84
CA GLN A 61 12.46 15.47 -10.18
C GLN A 61 11.90 16.89 -10.14
N ALA A 62 12.06 17.61 -11.26
CA ALA A 62 11.41 18.90 -11.47
C ALA A 62 10.49 18.84 -12.68
N MET A 63 9.35 19.51 -12.58
CA MET A 63 8.40 19.63 -13.66
C MET A 63 7.78 21.03 -13.72
N THR A 64 7.38 21.43 -14.91
CA THR A 64 6.66 22.67 -15.15
C THR A 64 5.18 22.37 -15.38
N LEU A 65 4.32 23.07 -14.66
CA LEU A 65 2.89 23.18 -14.90
C LEU A 65 2.66 24.30 -15.90
N ASP A 66 2.17 23.96 -17.08
CA ASP A 66 1.85 24.94 -18.13
C ASP A 66 0.48 24.64 -18.75
N PHE A 67 -0.55 25.33 -18.25
CA PHE A 67 -1.93 25.16 -18.72
C PHE A 67 -2.36 26.26 -19.70
N ARG A 68 -1.43 27.06 -20.24
CA ARG A 68 -1.75 28.21 -21.11
C ARG A 68 -2.42 27.82 -22.43
N GLN A 69 -2.24 26.57 -22.86
CA GLN A 69 -2.91 26.03 -24.05
C GLN A 69 -4.27 25.38 -23.75
N GLU A 70 -4.68 25.31 -22.48
CA GLU A 70 -5.96 24.74 -22.07
C GLU A 70 -7.07 25.80 -21.94
N ALA A 71 -8.30 25.34 -21.75
CA ALA A 71 -9.39 26.22 -21.38
C ALA A 71 -9.11 26.87 -20.02
N ARG A 72 -9.45 28.16 -19.90
CA ARG A 72 -9.19 28.96 -18.69
C ARG A 72 -9.63 28.23 -17.42
N CYS A 73 -8.70 27.99 -16.51
CA CYS A 73 -8.91 27.19 -15.32
C CYS A 73 -8.27 27.83 -14.08
N PHE A 74 -8.67 27.33 -12.93
CA PHE A 74 -7.94 27.44 -11.67
C PHE A 74 -7.23 26.11 -11.44
N TRP A 75 -5.96 26.14 -11.06
CA TRP A 75 -5.23 24.93 -10.68
C TRP A 75 -4.71 25.04 -9.26
N LEU A 76 -4.64 23.90 -8.57
CA LEU A 76 -3.99 23.75 -7.28
C LEU A 76 -3.19 22.45 -7.26
N VAL A 77 -2.09 22.47 -6.51
CA VAL A 77 -1.27 21.30 -6.20
C VAL A 77 -1.31 21.11 -4.70
N LEU A 78 -1.90 20.02 -4.25
CA LEU A 78 -1.84 19.54 -2.87
C LEU A 78 -0.63 18.61 -2.74
N LEU A 79 0.28 18.93 -1.83
CA LEU A 79 1.36 18.02 -1.47
C LEU A 79 0.83 16.99 -0.49
N LEU A 80 0.82 15.72 -0.89
CA LEU A 80 0.40 14.63 -0.02
C LEU A 80 1.55 14.19 0.86
N GLU A 81 2.76 14.11 0.28
CA GLU A 81 4.01 13.68 0.91
C GLU A 81 5.23 14.30 0.24
N GLY A 82 6.26 14.60 1.03
CA GLY A 82 7.52 15.18 0.57
C GLY A 82 7.60 16.70 0.76
N ARG A 83 8.42 17.36 -0.08
CA ARG A 83 8.58 18.83 -0.09
C ARG A 83 8.61 19.32 -1.53
N ILE A 84 7.93 20.45 -1.78
CA ILE A 84 7.95 21.12 -3.08
C ILE A 84 8.48 22.53 -2.91
N ALA A 85 9.46 22.90 -3.74
CA ALA A 85 9.80 24.28 -4.04
C ALA A 85 9.10 24.69 -5.35
N ALA A 86 8.14 25.60 -5.25
CA ALA A 86 7.37 26.12 -6.37
C ALA A 86 7.83 27.54 -6.75
N SER A 87 8.00 27.80 -8.04
CA SER A 87 8.45 29.10 -8.55
C SER A 87 7.68 29.54 -9.80
N SER A 88 7.37 30.83 -9.88
CA SER A 88 6.71 31.46 -11.02
C SER A 88 7.09 32.94 -11.09
N GLY A 89 7.89 33.32 -12.10
CA GLY A 89 8.45 34.67 -12.18
C GLY A 89 9.36 34.95 -10.99
N ASP A 90 9.14 36.07 -10.30
CA ASP A 90 9.92 36.46 -9.10
C ASP A 90 9.36 35.86 -7.79
N ARG A 91 8.29 35.06 -7.87
CA ARG A 91 7.65 34.46 -6.69
C ARG A 91 8.13 33.04 -6.48
N GLU A 92 8.61 32.76 -5.26
CA GLU A 92 8.95 31.43 -4.77
C GLU A 92 8.11 31.09 -3.54
N VAL A 93 7.70 29.83 -3.46
CA VAL A 93 6.88 29.27 -2.38
C VAL A 93 7.39 27.87 -2.08
N GLU A 94 7.68 27.59 -0.81
CA GLU A 94 7.89 26.22 -0.33
C GLU A 94 6.62 25.71 0.34
N ILE A 95 6.23 24.48 0.04
CA ILE A 95 5.08 23.83 0.69
C ILE A 95 5.48 22.48 1.28
N GLY A 96 4.93 22.17 2.45
CA GLY A 96 5.06 20.89 3.14
C GLY A 96 3.83 20.00 2.95
N GLU A 97 3.79 18.88 3.67
CA GLU A 97 2.69 17.93 3.57
C GLU A 97 1.36 18.54 4.04
N GLY A 98 0.32 18.34 3.23
CA GLY A 98 -1.02 18.90 3.48
C GLY A 98 -1.20 20.34 2.99
N ASP A 99 -0.11 21.06 2.71
CA ASP A 99 -0.15 22.40 2.14
C ASP A 99 -0.45 22.37 0.64
N MET A 100 -0.91 23.50 0.12
CA MET A 100 -1.28 23.65 -1.29
C MET A 100 -0.62 24.88 -1.91
N VAL A 101 -0.20 24.77 -3.17
CA VAL A 101 0.14 25.90 -4.03
C VAL A 101 -0.87 25.99 -5.17
N TYR A 102 -1.31 27.19 -5.53
CA TYR A 102 -2.34 27.39 -6.55
C TYR A 102 -2.05 28.58 -7.46
N GLY A 103 -2.72 28.61 -8.61
CA GLY A 103 -2.62 29.69 -9.59
C GLY A 103 -3.74 29.65 -10.64
N GLY A 104 -3.77 30.66 -11.50
CA GLY A 104 -4.63 30.67 -12.69
C GLY A 104 -3.99 29.91 -13.86
N GLY A 105 -4.80 29.44 -14.81
CA GLY A 105 -4.31 28.70 -15.99
C GLY A 105 -3.31 29.47 -16.87
N ASP A 106 -3.26 30.80 -16.75
CA ASP A 106 -2.27 31.65 -17.43
C ASP A 106 -0.90 31.70 -16.70
N THR A 107 -0.84 31.20 -15.47
CA THR A 107 0.35 31.21 -14.61
C THR A 107 1.15 29.92 -14.79
N ARG A 108 2.33 30.02 -15.42
CA ARG A 108 3.29 28.92 -15.53
C ARG A 108 4.02 28.74 -14.20
N CYS A 109 4.05 27.53 -13.66
CA CYS A 109 4.67 27.24 -12.36
C CYS A 109 5.66 26.08 -12.49
N ARG A 110 6.91 26.29 -12.07
CA ARG A 110 7.88 25.20 -11.90
C ARG A 110 7.75 24.65 -10.49
N ILE A 111 7.63 23.33 -10.36
CA ILE A 111 7.72 22.62 -9.08
C ILE A 111 8.95 21.72 -9.09
N ALA A 112 9.75 21.78 -8.03
CA ALA A 112 10.91 20.95 -7.81
C ALA A 112 10.75 20.13 -6.52
N MET A 113 10.99 18.82 -6.62
CA MET A 113 10.93 17.87 -5.53
C MET A 113 12.31 17.25 -5.35
N GLU A 114 12.93 17.46 -4.18
CA GLU A 114 14.29 17.00 -3.88
C GLU A 114 14.36 15.53 -3.45
N GLY A 115 13.22 14.91 -3.17
CA GLY A 115 13.10 13.51 -2.78
C GLY A 115 11.87 12.85 -3.39
N ASP A 116 11.55 11.67 -2.89
CA ASP A 116 10.30 10.98 -3.24
C ASP A 116 9.11 11.86 -2.83
N PHE A 117 8.10 11.92 -3.69
CA PHE A 117 6.94 12.77 -3.49
C PHE A 117 5.65 12.07 -3.90
N ARG A 118 4.57 12.53 -3.30
CA ARG A 118 3.19 12.21 -3.71
C ARG A 118 2.39 13.49 -3.70
N LEU A 119 1.73 13.81 -4.81
CA LEU A 119 0.95 15.04 -4.95
C LEU A 119 -0.36 14.82 -5.71
N LEU A 120 -1.32 15.71 -5.48
CA LEU A 120 -2.56 15.78 -6.24
C LEU A 120 -2.66 17.15 -6.91
N ILE A 121 -2.75 17.16 -8.23
CA ILE A 121 -3.03 18.36 -9.03
C ILE A 121 -4.52 18.35 -9.33
N VAL A 122 -5.19 19.45 -9.02
CA VAL A 122 -6.61 19.64 -9.34
C VAL A 122 -6.76 20.83 -10.26
N LYS A 123 -7.40 20.61 -11.41
CA LYS A 123 -7.74 21.66 -12.38
C LYS A 123 -9.25 21.84 -12.42
N VAL A 124 -9.70 23.03 -12.07
CA VAL A 124 -11.10 23.40 -11.99
C VAL A 124 -11.42 24.39 -13.11
N PRO A 125 -12.37 24.09 -14.02
CA PRO A 125 -12.74 25.00 -15.09
C PRO A 125 -13.27 26.34 -14.56
N HIS A 126 -12.75 27.46 -15.08
CA HIS A 126 -13.23 28.80 -14.70
C HIS A 126 -14.67 29.06 -15.19
N SER A 127 -15.20 28.22 -16.08
CA SER A 127 -16.59 28.28 -16.53
C SER A 127 -17.61 27.90 -15.45
N LEU A 128 -17.18 27.26 -14.35
CA LEU A 128 -18.08 26.88 -13.27
C LEU A 128 -18.66 28.13 -12.56
N PRO A 129 -19.96 28.15 -12.23
CA PRO A 129 -20.64 29.37 -11.75
C PRO A 129 -19.99 30.03 -10.53
N ALA A 130 -19.53 29.25 -9.56
CA ALA A 130 -18.89 29.74 -8.33
C ALA A 130 -17.64 30.57 -8.64
N LEU A 131 -16.79 30.12 -9.57
CA LEU A 131 -15.56 30.81 -9.94
C LEU A 131 -15.81 31.98 -10.90
N LYS A 132 -16.69 31.78 -11.89
CA LYS A 132 -17.01 32.77 -12.93
C LYS A 132 -17.59 34.07 -12.39
N SER A 133 -18.39 33.98 -11.32
CA SER A 133 -19.18 35.11 -10.82
C SER A 133 -18.53 35.85 -9.64
N ARG A 134 -17.55 35.24 -8.96
CA ARG A 134 -17.06 35.71 -7.65
C ARG A 134 -15.56 36.01 -7.57
N SER A 135 -14.75 35.71 -8.59
CA SER A 135 -13.28 35.87 -8.48
C SER A 135 -12.61 36.32 -9.77
N GLN A 136 -11.57 37.15 -9.63
CA GLN A 136 -10.55 37.32 -10.66
C GLN A 136 -9.50 36.23 -10.40
N LEU A 137 -9.16 35.42 -11.41
CA LEU A 137 -8.15 34.37 -11.25
C LEU A 137 -6.80 34.99 -10.83
N PRO A 138 -6.04 34.32 -9.95
CA PRO A 138 -4.70 34.76 -9.57
C PRO A 138 -3.82 34.93 -10.82
N THR A 139 -3.06 36.01 -10.89
CA THR A 139 -2.04 36.24 -11.92
C THR A 139 -0.67 35.69 -11.53
N GLU A 140 -0.46 35.48 -10.23
CA GLU A 140 0.75 34.91 -9.63
C GLU A 140 0.38 33.66 -8.81
N ILE A 141 1.39 32.83 -8.50
CA ILE A 141 1.21 31.69 -7.60
C ILE A 141 1.03 32.17 -6.15
N SER A 142 0.24 31.43 -5.37
CA SER A 142 0.08 31.65 -3.94
C SER A 142 -0.09 30.34 -3.20
N ASP A 143 0.22 30.35 -1.91
CA ASP A 143 0.13 29.22 -0.99
C ASP A 143 -1.15 29.25 -0.17
N LEU A 144 -1.79 28.10 -0.01
CA LEU A 144 -2.79 27.86 1.02
C LEU A 144 -2.22 26.89 2.03
N ILE A 145 -1.64 27.46 3.10
CA ILE A 145 -1.11 26.70 4.22
C ILE A 145 -2.26 26.00 4.96
N ALA A 146 -2.05 24.74 5.31
CA ALA A 146 -3.03 23.88 5.96
C ALA A 146 -3.46 24.36 7.37
N ASP A 147 -2.91 25.46 7.91
CA ASP A 147 -3.26 25.94 9.25
C ASP A 147 -4.55 26.78 9.33
N THR A 148 -5.14 27.14 8.19
CA THR A 148 -6.47 27.77 8.15
C THR A 148 -7.59 26.72 8.21
N ALA A 149 -8.75 27.07 8.79
CA ALA A 149 -9.88 26.12 8.88
C ALA A 149 -10.34 25.63 7.49
N VAL A 150 -10.41 26.53 6.51
CA VAL A 150 -10.76 26.20 5.11
C VAL A 150 -9.67 25.35 4.45
N GLY A 151 -8.39 25.68 4.68
CA GLY A 151 -7.25 24.90 4.20
C GLY A 151 -7.26 23.45 4.70
N ARG A 152 -7.47 23.23 6.01
CA ARG A 152 -7.60 21.87 6.59
C ARG A 152 -8.73 21.07 5.95
N MET A 153 -9.91 21.68 5.82
CA MET A 153 -11.06 21.02 5.21
C MET A 153 -10.80 20.64 3.76
N MET A 154 -10.20 21.53 2.98
CA MET A 154 -9.90 21.27 1.57
C MET A 154 -8.81 20.21 1.41
N SER A 155 -7.75 20.29 2.21
CA SER A 155 -6.65 19.32 2.24
C SER A 155 -7.16 17.91 2.58
N SER A 156 -8.00 17.78 3.62
CA SER A 156 -8.60 16.49 4.03
C SER A 156 -9.51 15.90 2.95
N LEU A 157 -10.37 16.72 2.34
CA LEU A 157 -11.26 16.31 1.26
C LEU A 157 -10.45 15.81 0.05
N LEU A 158 -9.47 16.59 -0.39
CA LEU A 158 -8.67 16.29 -1.57
C LEU A 158 -7.73 15.10 -1.35
N ARG A 159 -7.18 14.93 -0.15
CA ARG A 159 -6.42 13.72 0.22
C ARG A 159 -7.29 12.47 0.07
N THR A 160 -8.51 12.49 0.59
CA THR A 160 -9.48 11.39 0.43
C THR A 160 -9.75 11.08 -1.05
N VAL A 161 -9.88 12.11 -1.90
CA VAL A 161 -10.03 11.92 -3.35
C VAL A 161 -8.78 11.29 -3.98
N ALA A 162 -7.58 11.72 -3.59
CA ALA A 162 -6.34 11.14 -4.10
C ALA A 162 -6.17 9.66 -3.73
N ASP A 163 -6.60 9.27 -2.54
CA ASP A 163 -6.52 7.88 -2.07
C ASP A 163 -7.55 6.98 -2.77
N THR A 164 -8.72 7.52 -3.13
CA THR A 164 -9.81 6.77 -3.79
C THR A 164 -9.86 6.94 -5.31
N ILE A 165 -8.91 7.67 -5.92
CA ILE A 165 -8.96 8.11 -7.32
C ILE A 165 -9.08 6.96 -8.35
N LEU A 166 -8.65 5.75 -7.99
CA LEU A 166 -8.70 4.57 -8.86
C LEU A 166 -10.08 3.88 -8.87
N ASP A 167 -10.85 4.05 -7.80
CA ASP A 167 -12.08 3.29 -7.55
C ASP A 167 -13.33 4.17 -7.53
N ILE A 168 -13.16 5.49 -7.53
CA ILE A 168 -14.26 6.46 -7.42
C ILE A 168 -15.10 6.52 -8.72
N SER A 169 -16.42 6.43 -8.56
CA SER A 169 -17.38 6.61 -9.66
C SER A 169 -17.81 8.07 -9.83
N ASP A 170 -18.39 8.40 -10.99
CA ASP A 170 -18.90 9.74 -11.30
C ASP A 170 -19.98 10.20 -10.29
N ASP A 171 -20.78 9.28 -9.76
CA ASP A 171 -21.80 9.60 -8.74
C ASP A 171 -21.18 9.86 -7.36
N GLN A 172 -20.11 9.12 -7.02
CA GLN A 172 -19.41 9.25 -5.75
C GLN A 172 -18.59 10.54 -5.65
N ILE A 173 -18.01 11.04 -6.76
CA ILE A 173 -17.25 12.30 -6.76
C ILE A 173 -18.16 13.54 -6.76
N ARG A 174 -19.41 13.42 -7.18
CA ARG A 174 -20.34 14.55 -7.39
C ARG A 174 -20.44 15.53 -6.20
N PRO A 175 -20.49 15.09 -4.92
CA PRO A 175 -20.47 16.02 -3.78
C PRO A 175 -19.20 16.88 -3.73
N VAL A 176 -18.04 16.30 -4.08
CA VAL A 176 -16.76 17.02 -4.17
C VAL A 176 -16.81 18.06 -5.29
N GLU A 177 -17.39 17.70 -6.44
CA GLU A 177 -17.49 18.63 -7.58
C GLU A 177 -18.32 19.88 -7.26
N LEU A 178 -19.31 19.76 -6.37
CA LEU A 178 -20.14 20.88 -5.94
C LEU A 178 -19.45 21.71 -4.86
N ALA A 179 -18.79 21.06 -3.89
CA ALA A 179 -18.16 21.73 -2.76
C ALA A 179 -16.86 22.44 -3.13
N LEU A 180 -16.01 21.82 -3.96
CA LEU A 180 -14.66 22.31 -4.23
C LEU A 180 -14.63 23.71 -4.88
N PRO A 181 -15.43 24.03 -5.92
CA PRO A 181 -15.45 25.37 -6.51
C PRO A 181 -15.88 26.45 -5.51
N GLU A 182 -16.81 26.14 -4.60
CA GLU A 182 -17.27 27.06 -3.55
C GLU A 182 -16.17 27.31 -2.51
N MET A 183 -15.44 26.26 -2.11
CA MET A 183 -14.31 26.38 -1.19
C MET A 183 -13.16 27.22 -1.80
N ILE A 184 -12.88 27.03 -3.08
CA ILE A 184 -11.90 27.85 -3.81
C ILE A 184 -12.37 29.31 -3.88
N ALA A 185 -13.63 29.55 -4.26
CA ALA A 185 -14.17 30.90 -4.34
C ALA A 185 -14.12 31.62 -2.98
N ALA A 186 -14.47 30.93 -1.89
CA ALA A 186 -14.38 31.46 -0.53
C ALA A 186 -12.93 31.83 -0.16
N THR A 187 -11.96 30.97 -0.50
CA THR A 187 -10.53 31.21 -0.27
C THR A 187 -10.01 32.43 -1.03
N LEU A 188 -10.42 32.57 -2.30
CA LEU A 188 -10.03 33.72 -3.13
C LEU A 188 -10.67 35.03 -2.63
N LEU A 189 -11.91 34.99 -2.14
CA LEU A 189 -12.61 36.15 -1.60
C LEU A 189 -12.00 36.66 -0.29
N ASP A 190 -11.63 35.74 0.61
CA ASP A 190 -11.01 36.09 1.90
C ASP A 190 -9.67 36.83 1.71
N ARG A 191 -8.96 36.53 0.61
CA ARG A 191 -7.66 37.14 0.27
C ARG A 191 -7.76 38.30 -0.73
N ALA A 192 -8.94 38.64 -1.22
CA ALA A 192 -9.12 39.73 -2.18
C ALA A 192 -8.94 41.10 -1.48
N PRO A 193 -8.17 42.05 -2.06
CA PRO A 193 -8.06 43.39 -1.50
C PRO A 193 -9.43 44.07 -1.43
N ALA A 194 -9.78 44.64 -0.28
CA ALA A 194 -11.09 45.27 0.00
C ALA A 194 -11.57 46.30 -1.05
N LYS A 195 -10.67 46.82 -1.90
CA LYS A 195 -10.97 47.76 -2.99
C LYS A 195 -11.65 47.15 -4.23
N GLN A 196 -11.69 45.82 -4.41
CA GLN A 196 -12.28 45.18 -5.60
C GLN A 196 -13.74 44.71 -5.44
N LEU A 197 -14.30 44.75 -4.22
CA LEU A 197 -15.67 44.33 -3.92
C LEU A 197 -16.77 45.33 -4.37
N GLY A 198 -16.38 46.48 -4.93
CA GLY A 198 -17.29 47.60 -5.21
C GLY A 198 -17.80 47.66 -6.65
N GLY A 199 -18.87 46.92 -6.95
CA GLY A 199 -19.60 47.07 -8.21
C GLY A 199 -21.05 46.57 -8.13
N ALA A 200 -21.93 47.10 -8.98
CA ALA A 200 -23.36 46.73 -9.01
C ALA A 200 -23.63 45.22 -9.23
N ALA A 201 -22.66 44.49 -9.78
CA ALA A 201 -22.70 43.02 -9.91
C ALA A 201 -22.34 42.29 -8.60
N GLY A 202 -21.32 42.75 -7.87
CA GLY A 202 -20.94 42.18 -6.56
C GLY A 202 -22.02 42.39 -5.49
N GLY A 203 -22.70 43.55 -5.51
CA GLY A 203 -23.85 43.79 -4.66
C GLY A 203 -25.05 42.88 -4.94
N ARG A 204 -25.26 42.47 -6.21
CA ARG A 204 -26.31 41.51 -6.59
C ARG A 204 -25.99 40.10 -6.14
N ALA A 205 -24.74 39.66 -6.29
CA ALA A 205 -24.29 38.34 -5.86
C ALA A 205 -24.38 38.19 -4.33
N ALA A 206 -23.96 39.21 -3.57
CA ALA A 206 -24.06 39.22 -2.10
C ALA A 206 -25.52 39.21 -1.59
N ILE A 207 -26.45 39.86 -2.30
CA ILE A 207 -27.88 39.78 -1.97
C ILE A 207 -28.42 38.38 -2.24
N LEU A 208 -28.06 37.77 -3.38
CA LEU A 208 -28.53 36.44 -3.74
C LEU A 208 -27.96 35.34 -2.81
N GLU A 209 -26.72 35.48 -2.37
CA GLU A 209 -26.11 34.56 -1.41
C GLU A 209 -26.82 34.60 -0.06
N ARG A 210 -27.13 35.80 0.46
CA ARG A 210 -27.94 35.94 1.68
C ARG A 210 -29.33 35.36 1.52
N VAL A 211 -29.94 35.52 0.34
CA VAL A 211 -31.23 34.90 -0.02
C VAL A 211 -31.15 33.37 0.02
N PHE A 212 -30.11 32.76 -0.55
CA PHE A 212 -29.94 31.30 -0.50
C PHE A 212 -29.72 30.79 0.93
N GLN A 213 -28.95 31.53 1.75
CA GLN A 213 -28.76 31.20 3.16
C GLN A 213 -30.07 31.27 3.96
N SER A 214 -30.87 32.32 3.77
CA SER A 214 -32.19 32.45 4.42
C SER A 214 -33.17 31.35 3.97
N ILE A 215 -33.08 30.91 2.71
CA ILE A 215 -33.83 29.74 2.23
C ILE A 215 -33.37 28.46 2.93
N GLU A 216 -32.06 28.19 3.01
CA GLU A 216 -31.50 27.01 3.68
C GLU A 216 -31.96 26.91 5.15
N MET A 217 -31.90 28.01 5.90
CA MET A 217 -32.31 28.04 7.30
C MET A 217 -33.82 27.79 7.50
N ARG A 218 -34.63 27.97 6.45
CA ARG A 218 -36.09 27.87 6.49
C ARG A 218 -36.64 26.76 5.60
N LEU A 219 -35.81 25.82 5.15
CA LEU A 219 -36.27 24.74 4.27
C LEU A 219 -37.40 23.91 4.88
N SER A 220 -37.44 23.77 6.21
CA SER A 220 -38.49 23.06 6.93
C SER A 220 -39.85 23.79 6.97
N ASP A 221 -39.92 25.08 6.66
CA ASP A 221 -41.15 25.88 6.70
C ASP A 221 -42.05 25.60 5.47
N PRO A 222 -43.16 24.85 5.58
CA PRO A 222 -43.98 24.48 4.43
C PRO A 222 -44.61 25.68 3.71
N ASN A 223 -44.68 26.85 4.35
CA ASN A 223 -45.27 28.07 3.79
C ASN A 223 -44.24 29.04 3.20
N LEU A 224 -42.96 28.63 3.13
CA LEU A 224 -41.87 29.43 2.58
C LEU A 224 -42.20 29.92 1.16
N ASN A 225 -42.26 31.24 0.98
CA ASN A 225 -42.59 31.86 -0.29
C ASN A 225 -41.72 33.10 -0.60
N THR A 226 -41.77 33.52 -1.86
CA THR A 226 -40.97 34.62 -2.39
C THR A 226 -41.23 35.96 -1.67
N HIS A 227 -42.44 36.21 -1.16
CA HIS A 227 -42.73 37.46 -0.43
C HIS A 227 -42.03 37.55 0.92
N GLN A 228 -41.96 36.43 1.65
CA GLN A 228 -41.31 36.38 2.96
C GLN A 228 -39.80 36.61 2.86
N ILE A 229 -39.14 35.92 1.93
CA ILE A 229 -37.69 36.09 1.69
C ILE A 229 -37.38 37.48 1.13
N ALA A 230 -38.22 38.02 0.24
CA ALA A 230 -38.03 39.36 -0.29
C ALA A 230 -38.13 40.45 0.81
N ALA A 231 -39.10 40.33 1.71
CA ALA A 231 -39.25 41.22 2.86
C ALA A 231 -38.04 41.15 3.81
N GLU A 232 -37.53 39.94 4.09
CA GLU A 232 -36.38 39.71 4.96
C GLU A 232 -35.11 40.42 4.47
N HIS A 233 -34.91 40.50 3.15
CA HIS A 233 -33.75 41.15 2.55
C HIS A 233 -34.02 42.59 2.07
N ASN A 234 -35.15 43.19 2.45
CA ASN A 234 -35.57 44.54 2.04
C ASN A 234 -35.56 44.76 0.52
N ILE A 235 -35.98 43.75 -0.25
CA ILE A 235 -36.09 43.80 -1.72
C ILE A 235 -37.53 43.55 -2.17
N SER A 236 -37.86 43.97 -3.40
CA SER A 236 -39.18 43.65 -3.96
C SER A 236 -39.24 42.17 -4.39
N PRO A 237 -40.40 41.49 -4.28
CA PRO A 237 -40.58 40.13 -4.78
C PRO A 237 -40.24 39.99 -6.27
N ARG A 238 -40.53 41.02 -7.07
CA ARG A 238 -40.19 41.11 -8.49
C ARG A 238 -38.68 41.17 -8.73
N TYR A 239 -37.93 41.82 -7.83
CA TYR A 239 -36.48 41.85 -7.89
C TYR A 239 -35.87 40.49 -7.51
N LEU A 240 -36.42 39.84 -6.47
CA LEU A 240 -36.02 38.48 -6.09
C LEU A 240 -36.25 37.48 -7.23
N GLN A 241 -37.40 37.52 -7.90
CA GLN A 241 -37.66 36.69 -9.08
C GLN A 241 -36.64 36.93 -10.20
N LYS A 242 -36.36 38.20 -10.52
CA LYS A 242 -35.31 38.54 -11.50
C LYS A 242 -33.92 38.04 -11.13
N LEU A 243 -33.59 37.98 -9.83
CA LEU A 243 -32.31 37.43 -9.35
C LEU A 243 -32.23 35.91 -9.56
N PHE A 244 -33.33 35.18 -9.40
CA PHE A 244 -33.40 33.74 -9.71
C PHE A 244 -33.37 33.49 -11.22
N GLU A 245 -34.15 34.25 -12.00
CA GLU A 245 -34.18 34.16 -13.46
C GLU A 245 -32.80 34.43 -14.08
N SER A 246 -32.02 35.38 -13.54
CA SER A 246 -30.66 35.64 -14.02
C SER A 246 -29.67 34.50 -13.77
N HIS A 247 -30.04 33.52 -12.94
CA HIS A 247 -29.26 32.31 -12.65
C HIS A 247 -29.88 31.05 -13.29
N GLY A 248 -30.84 31.22 -14.21
CA GLY A 248 -31.47 30.10 -14.91
C GLY A 248 -32.41 29.27 -14.03
N GLU A 249 -32.84 29.81 -12.89
CA GLU A 249 -33.63 29.09 -11.90
C GLU A 249 -34.91 29.82 -11.51
N SER A 250 -35.82 29.11 -10.83
CA SER A 250 -36.98 29.74 -10.17
C SER A 250 -36.94 29.46 -8.67
N PHE A 251 -37.42 30.42 -7.86
CA PHE A 251 -37.46 30.27 -6.40
C PHE A 251 -38.13 28.95 -5.97
N GLY A 252 -39.29 28.63 -6.57
CA GLY A 252 -40.03 27.43 -6.23
C GLY A 252 -39.33 26.13 -6.63
N HIS A 253 -38.66 26.12 -7.79
CA HIS A 253 -37.88 24.96 -8.23
C HIS A 253 -36.67 24.72 -7.32
N TYR A 254 -35.92 25.78 -7.00
CA TYR A 254 -34.77 25.72 -6.10
C TYR A 254 -35.14 25.18 -4.71
N VAL A 255 -36.17 25.73 -4.07
CA VAL A 255 -36.65 25.25 -2.76
C VAL A 255 -37.05 23.78 -2.83
N LYS A 256 -37.80 23.39 -3.87
CA LYS A 256 -38.23 21.99 -4.06
C LYS A 256 -37.04 21.04 -4.18
N LEU A 257 -36.02 21.40 -4.97
CA LEU A 257 -34.83 20.58 -5.20
C LEU A 257 -33.99 20.42 -3.93
N ARG A 258 -33.78 21.51 -3.17
CA ARG A 258 -33.08 21.48 -1.89
C ARG A 258 -33.81 20.66 -0.83
N ARG A 259 -35.15 20.73 -0.76
CA ARG A 259 -35.95 19.87 0.13
C ARG A 259 -35.83 18.39 -0.24
N LEU A 260 -35.88 18.06 -1.54
CA LEU A 260 -35.67 16.68 -2.02
C LEU A 260 -34.28 16.16 -1.63
N GLU A 261 -33.25 17.00 -1.73
CA GLU A 261 -31.87 16.64 -1.37
C GLU A 261 -31.73 16.35 0.13
N ARG A 262 -32.30 17.18 1.01
CA ARG A 262 -32.32 16.93 2.45
C ARG A 262 -33.07 15.64 2.80
N CYS A 263 -34.23 15.39 2.17
CA CYS A 263 -34.95 14.14 2.34
C CYS A 263 -34.11 12.92 1.91
N ARG A 264 -33.35 13.03 0.82
CA ARG A 264 -32.48 11.94 0.34
C ARG A 264 -31.38 11.60 1.36
N LEU A 265 -30.72 12.62 1.91
CA LEU A 265 -29.69 12.44 2.94
C LEU A 265 -30.26 11.75 4.18
N ASP A 266 -31.43 12.19 4.67
CA ASP A 266 -32.06 11.58 5.84
C ASP A 266 -32.58 10.17 5.57
N LEU A 267 -33.03 9.88 4.34
CA LEU A 267 -33.50 8.54 3.96
C LEU A 267 -32.38 7.50 3.92
N GLY A 268 -31.15 7.92 3.61
CA GLY A 268 -29.95 7.07 3.57
C GLY A 268 -29.14 7.05 4.88
N SER A 269 -29.54 7.83 5.89
CA SER A 269 -28.82 7.91 7.16
C SER A 269 -29.25 6.80 8.13
N PRO A 270 -28.30 6.00 8.69
CA PRO A 270 -28.61 5.01 9.73
C PRO A 270 -29.26 5.63 10.98
N LEU A 271 -28.95 6.89 11.30
CA LEU A 271 -29.53 7.64 12.42
C LEU A 271 -31.03 7.92 12.25
N HIS A 272 -31.55 7.77 11.03
CA HIS A 272 -32.96 7.98 10.69
C HIS A 272 -33.64 6.71 10.17
N ALA A 273 -33.01 5.54 10.35
CA ALA A 273 -33.54 4.25 9.94
C ALA A 273 -34.91 3.93 10.56
N GLN A 274 -35.14 4.38 11.81
CA GLN A 274 -36.39 4.17 12.56
C GLN A 274 -37.49 5.19 12.22
N ARG A 275 -37.17 6.27 11.50
CA ARG A 275 -38.14 7.32 11.16
C ARG A 275 -38.92 6.96 9.90
N SER A 276 -40.23 7.22 9.88
CA SER A 276 -41.02 6.95 8.68
C SER A 276 -40.63 7.90 7.52
N ILE A 277 -40.80 7.45 6.28
CA ILE A 277 -40.55 8.30 5.08
C ILE A 277 -41.43 9.56 5.13
N SER A 278 -42.65 9.42 5.64
CA SER A 278 -43.59 10.53 5.84
C SER A 278 -43.08 11.54 6.87
N GLU A 279 -42.51 11.12 8.00
CA GLU A 279 -41.92 12.07 8.97
C GLU A 279 -40.78 12.88 8.37
N ILE A 280 -39.94 12.26 7.54
CA ILE A 280 -38.80 12.94 6.91
C ILE A 280 -39.29 13.98 5.91
N LEU A 281 -40.24 13.64 5.03
CA LEU A 281 -40.72 14.60 4.03
C LEU A 281 -41.48 15.77 4.68
N PHE A 282 -42.29 15.52 5.72
CA PHE A 282 -43.01 16.58 6.42
C PHE A 282 -42.07 17.52 7.18
N GLN A 283 -41.00 16.98 7.79
CA GLN A 283 -39.97 17.81 8.44
C GLN A 283 -39.34 18.81 7.47
N TRP A 284 -39.13 18.40 6.22
CA TRP A 284 -38.54 19.25 5.20
C TRP A 284 -39.57 20.05 4.40
N GLY A 285 -40.81 20.18 4.90
CA GLY A 285 -41.80 21.11 4.36
C GLY A 285 -42.53 20.63 3.10
N PHE A 286 -42.54 19.32 2.80
CA PHE A 286 -43.50 18.76 1.83
C PHE A 286 -44.85 18.55 2.49
N ASN A 287 -45.95 18.84 1.77
CA ASN A 287 -47.31 18.73 2.31
C ASN A 287 -48.03 17.43 1.90
N ASP A 288 -47.49 16.68 0.93
CA ASP A 288 -48.15 15.50 0.36
C ASP A 288 -47.14 14.43 -0.08
N SER A 289 -47.33 13.20 0.40
CA SER A 289 -46.45 12.06 0.14
C SER A 289 -46.49 11.59 -1.32
N ALA A 290 -47.62 11.74 -2.01
CA ALA A 290 -47.75 11.33 -3.41
C ALA A 290 -47.01 12.28 -4.37
N SER A 291 -47.09 13.59 -4.12
CA SER A 291 -46.32 14.63 -4.80
C SER A 291 -44.82 14.48 -4.53
N PHE A 292 -44.44 14.26 -3.27
CA PHE A 292 -43.04 13.99 -2.89
C PHE A 292 -42.50 12.74 -3.60
N SER A 293 -43.20 11.61 -3.56
CA SER A 293 -42.71 10.35 -4.15
C SER A 293 -42.55 10.45 -5.66
N ARG A 294 -43.43 11.19 -6.35
CA ARG A 294 -43.28 11.47 -7.79
C ARG A 294 -42.07 12.34 -8.06
N ALA A 295 -41.93 13.45 -7.33
CA ALA A 295 -40.80 14.37 -7.48
C ALA A 295 -39.45 13.73 -7.13
N PHE A 296 -39.41 12.87 -6.11
CA PHE A 296 -38.22 12.14 -5.70
C PHE A 296 -37.81 11.12 -6.77
N ARG A 297 -38.79 10.39 -7.34
CA ARG A 297 -38.51 9.45 -8.45
C ARG A 297 -38.09 10.17 -9.73
N GLU A 298 -38.73 11.29 -10.05
CA GLU A 298 -38.37 12.14 -11.19
C GLU A 298 -36.94 12.67 -11.07
N GLN A 299 -36.53 13.06 -9.85
CA GLN A 299 -35.19 13.60 -9.60
C GLN A 299 -34.09 12.53 -9.46
N TYR A 300 -34.39 11.37 -8.87
CA TYR A 300 -33.38 10.38 -8.45
C TYR A 300 -33.55 8.99 -9.12
N GLY A 301 -34.48 8.84 -10.05
CA GLY A 301 -34.70 7.60 -10.82
C GLY A 301 -35.35 6.44 -10.05
N MET A 302 -35.49 6.53 -8.71
CA MET A 302 -36.07 5.49 -7.86
C MET A 302 -36.99 6.07 -6.78
N SER A 303 -37.83 5.23 -6.16
CA SER A 303 -38.70 5.69 -5.08
C SER A 303 -37.94 5.89 -3.76
N PRO A 304 -38.43 6.74 -2.84
CA PRO A 304 -37.87 6.89 -1.50
C PRO A 304 -37.74 5.55 -0.72
N ARG A 305 -38.65 4.61 -0.97
CA ARG A 305 -38.67 3.30 -0.31
C ARG A 305 -37.60 2.35 -0.85
N GLU A 306 -37.37 2.38 -2.17
CA GLU A 306 -36.28 1.63 -2.82
C GLU A 306 -34.93 2.21 -2.40
N TYR A 307 -34.81 3.55 -2.42
CA TYR A 307 -33.60 4.26 -2.00
C TYR A 307 -33.16 3.88 -0.58
N ARG A 308 -34.10 3.83 0.38
CA ARG A 308 -33.82 3.42 1.76
C ARG A 308 -33.45 1.94 1.93
N LYS A 309 -33.90 1.08 1.01
CA LYS A 309 -33.63 -0.37 1.05
C LYS A 309 -32.32 -0.75 0.34
N SER A 310 -31.65 0.20 -0.32
CA SER A 310 -30.38 -0.07 -1.00
C SER A 310 -29.31 -0.43 0.02
N PRO A 311 -28.55 -1.53 -0.17
CA PRO A 311 -27.61 -2.07 0.82
C PRO A 311 -26.28 -1.33 0.93
N GLU A 312 -26.08 -0.21 0.22
CA GLU A 312 -24.88 0.60 0.39
C GLU A 312 -25.08 1.62 1.52
N ILE A 313 -24.13 1.67 2.46
CA ILE A 313 -24.09 2.48 3.70
C ILE A 313 -24.65 1.76 4.95
N ALA A 314 -24.08 0.60 5.26
CA ALA A 314 -24.04 0.06 6.62
C ALA A 314 -22.69 -0.60 6.91
N THR A 315 -21.64 0.21 7.04
CA THR A 315 -20.39 -0.22 7.69
C THR A 315 -20.00 0.83 8.72
N SER A 316 -20.44 0.63 9.96
CA SER A 316 -19.81 1.23 11.12
C SER A 316 -19.50 0.16 12.16
N ALA A 317 -18.20 -0.09 12.31
CA ALA A 317 -17.51 -0.38 13.55
C ALA A 317 -17.90 -1.64 14.35
N ALA A 318 -17.46 -2.80 13.84
CA ALA A 318 -16.57 -3.66 14.63
C ALA A 318 -15.33 -3.87 13.75
N GLU A 319 -14.21 -3.24 14.09
CA GLU A 319 -12.98 -3.36 13.28
C GLU A 319 -12.58 -4.83 13.24
N THR A 320 -12.66 -5.44 12.06
CA THR A 320 -12.02 -6.71 11.82
C THR A 320 -10.54 -6.54 12.18
N PRO A 321 -9.98 -7.39 13.05
CA PRO A 321 -8.57 -7.34 13.42
C PRO A 321 -7.70 -7.50 12.16
N ARG A 322 -6.79 -6.56 11.93
CA ARG A 322 -5.86 -6.56 10.78
C ARG A 322 -4.42 -6.55 11.29
N ARG A 323 -3.49 -7.12 10.49
CA ARG A 323 -2.05 -6.91 10.69
C ARG A 323 -1.67 -5.46 10.35
N GLY A 324 -0.46 -5.07 10.76
CA GLY A 324 0.08 -3.74 10.53
C GLY A 324 -0.08 -2.79 11.72
N ARG A 325 0.62 -1.65 11.65
CA ARG A 325 0.61 -0.65 12.71
C ARG A 325 -0.67 0.20 12.71
N PRO A 326 -1.12 0.69 13.88
CA PRO A 326 -2.17 1.69 13.96
C PRO A 326 -1.68 3.05 13.43
N GLU A 327 -2.56 3.84 12.79
CA GLU A 327 -2.25 5.10 12.09
C GLU A 327 -1.52 6.18 12.92
N LYS A 328 -1.56 6.09 14.26
CA LYS A 328 -0.98 7.11 15.15
C LYS A 328 0.46 6.81 15.59
N ALA A 329 1.01 5.63 15.28
CA ALA A 329 2.36 5.25 15.66
C ALA A 329 3.39 5.75 14.63
N ARG A 330 4.45 6.43 15.08
CA ARG A 330 5.53 6.93 14.20
C ARG A 330 6.52 5.82 13.87
N ASP A 331 7.09 5.86 12.66
CA ASP A 331 8.15 4.92 12.27
C ASP A 331 9.43 5.10 13.07
N VAL A 332 10.02 3.96 13.45
CA VAL A 332 11.25 3.92 14.24
C VAL A 332 12.43 4.01 13.30
N ARG A 333 13.19 5.08 13.45
CA ARG A 333 14.52 5.23 12.85
C ARG A 333 15.54 4.65 13.81
N MET A 334 16.51 3.91 13.30
CA MET A 334 17.76 3.76 14.04
C MET A 334 18.47 5.12 14.02
N ASP A 335 18.95 5.58 15.18
CA ASP A 335 19.76 6.79 15.29
C ASP A 335 20.86 6.78 14.21
N ASN A 336 21.10 7.94 13.60
CA ASN A 336 22.12 8.16 12.57
C ASN A 336 23.53 7.90 13.15
N ARG A 337 23.89 6.63 13.34
CA ARG A 337 25.29 6.24 13.20
C ARG A 337 25.55 6.27 11.70
N GLU A 338 26.45 7.15 11.29
CA GLU A 338 27.02 7.05 9.95
C GLU A 338 27.37 5.58 9.72
N PRO A 339 27.02 5.00 8.55
CA PRO A 339 27.52 3.67 8.22
C PRO A 339 29.03 3.71 8.44
N PRO A 340 29.63 2.73 9.16
CA PRO A 340 31.04 2.79 9.47
C PRO A 340 31.80 3.01 8.16
N SER A 341 32.70 4.01 8.15
CA SER A 341 33.43 4.48 6.97
C SER A 341 34.52 3.49 6.52
N VAL A 342 34.16 2.20 6.42
CA VAL A 342 35.03 1.14 5.90
C VAL A 342 34.77 0.98 4.40
N LEU A 343 34.90 2.08 3.66
CA LEU A 343 35.02 2.05 2.19
C LEU A 343 36.25 2.85 1.73
N SER A 344 37.30 2.89 2.55
CA SER A 344 38.62 3.36 2.13
C SER A 344 39.59 2.19 2.03
N GLY A 345 39.67 1.61 0.83
CA GLY A 345 40.62 0.54 0.52
C GLY A 345 40.06 -0.56 -0.39
N LEU A 346 39.36 -0.21 -1.47
CA LEU A 346 39.13 -1.19 -2.54
C LEU A 346 40.48 -1.47 -3.23
N PRO A 347 40.96 -2.73 -3.27
CA PRO A 347 42.08 -3.07 -4.12
C PRO A 347 41.70 -2.85 -5.60
N SER A 348 42.69 -2.54 -6.43
CA SER A 348 42.48 -2.45 -7.88
C SER A 348 41.95 -3.79 -8.41
N LEU A 349 41.05 -3.71 -9.40
CA LEU A 349 40.52 -4.83 -10.17
C LEU A 349 41.66 -5.58 -10.89
N ASP A 350 42.35 -6.44 -10.17
CA ASP A 350 43.22 -7.50 -10.70
C ASP A 350 43.32 -8.59 -9.63
N ASP A 351 42.36 -9.51 -9.64
CA ASP A 351 42.48 -10.83 -9.00
C ASP A 351 41.34 -11.77 -9.46
N ALA A 352 41.19 -11.94 -10.78
CA ALA A 352 40.28 -12.91 -11.39
C ALA A 352 40.79 -14.38 -11.28
N ALA A 353 41.54 -14.71 -10.23
CA ALA A 353 42.15 -16.03 -10.05
C ALA A 353 42.26 -16.46 -8.57
N ARG A 354 41.29 -16.14 -7.72
CA ARG A 354 41.16 -16.75 -6.38
C ARG A 354 40.03 -17.77 -6.34
N SER A 355 40.28 -18.91 -5.69
CA SER A 355 39.30 -19.99 -5.46
C SER A 355 38.04 -19.47 -4.76
N ARG A 356 36.86 -19.88 -5.22
CA ARG A 356 35.57 -19.61 -4.56
C ARG A 356 35.63 -20.10 -3.11
N ARG A 357 35.16 -19.29 -2.16
CA ARG A 357 35.13 -19.65 -0.73
C ARG A 357 33.77 -20.25 -0.37
N HIS A 358 33.76 -21.06 0.68
CA HIS A 358 32.55 -21.58 1.30
C HIS A 358 32.51 -21.13 2.75
N HIS A 359 31.51 -20.32 3.09
CA HIS A 359 31.30 -19.77 4.43
C HIS A 359 30.21 -20.54 5.17
N PHE A 360 30.20 -20.45 6.50
CA PHE A 360 29.14 -21.00 7.34
C PHE A 360 28.54 -19.86 8.18
N LEU A 361 27.23 -19.65 8.05
CA LEU A 361 26.47 -18.61 8.76
C LEU A 361 25.38 -19.29 9.62
N PRO A 362 25.65 -19.53 10.90
CA PRO A 362 24.69 -20.17 11.80
C PRO A 362 23.60 -19.22 12.26
N ALA A 363 22.49 -19.76 12.76
CA ALA A 363 21.39 -19.00 13.35
C ALA A 363 21.66 -18.76 14.84
N ARG A 364 22.08 -17.55 15.19
CA ARG A 364 22.39 -17.12 16.56
C ARG A 364 21.91 -15.69 16.79
N PRO A 365 21.75 -15.25 18.06
CA PRO A 365 21.34 -13.88 18.36
C PRO A 365 22.19 -12.77 17.69
N ASP A 366 23.48 -13.03 17.42
CA ASP A 366 24.41 -12.08 16.79
C ASP A 366 24.40 -12.11 15.25
N THR A 367 23.80 -13.14 14.64
CA THR A 367 23.79 -13.34 13.18
C THR A 367 22.40 -13.26 12.57
N ILE A 368 21.39 -12.98 13.39
CA ILE A 368 19.99 -12.82 12.98
C ILE A 368 19.46 -11.45 13.37
N HIS A 369 18.41 -11.05 12.68
CA HIS A 369 17.50 -9.99 13.12
C HIS A 369 16.07 -10.51 13.00
N TRP A 370 15.17 -10.03 13.87
CA TRP A 370 13.83 -10.63 13.99
C TRP A 370 12.75 -9.60 13.67
N GLY A 371 12.06 -9.83 12.55
CA GLY A 371 10.84 -9.12 12.17
C GLY A 371 11.05 -7.80 11.42
N TYR A 372 12.25 -7.53 10.89
CA TYR A 372 12.46 -6.30 10.12
C TYR A 372 13.57 -6.42 9.08
N PHE A 373 13.69 -5.46 8.18
CA PHE A 373 14.87 -5.20 7.36
C PHE A 373 15.37 -3.78 7.61
N SER A 374 16.67 -3.56 7.46
CA SER A 374 17.24 -2.22 7.53
C SER A 374 18.58 -2.13 6.81
N ARG A 375 18.77 -1.03 6.07
CA ARG A 375 20.05 -0.71 5.44
C ARG A 375 21.17 -0.36 6.43
N SER A 376 20.83 -0.15 7.70
CA SER A 376 21.76 0.26 8.76
C SER A 376 22.29 -0.91 9.58
N LEU A 377 21.80 -2.14 9.33
CA LEU A 377 22.29 -3.34 10.00
C LEU A 377 23.75 -3.61 9.61
N GLN A 378 24.55 -3.98 10.60
CA GLN A 378 25.91 -4.45 10.35
C GLN A 378 25.86 -5.82 9.68
N PRO A 379 26.65 -6.06 8.61
CA PRO A 379 26.72 -7.37 7.99
C PRO A 379 27.23 -8.43 8.98
N ALA A 380 26.52 -9.55 9.09
CA ALA A 380 26.98 -10.73 9.82
C ALA A 380 28.07 -11.49 9.05
N LEU A 381 28.12 -11.30 7.72
CA LEU A 381 29.08 -11.92 6.81
C LEU A 381 29.32 -11.02 5.60
N GLU A 382 30.54 -10.99 5.09
CA GLU A 382 30.88 -10.39 3.79
C GLU A 382 31.33 -11.50 2.83
N VAL A 383 30.79 -11.49 1.61
CA VAL A 383 31.08 -12.49 0.57
C VAL A 383 31.46 -11.85 -0.76
N ARG A 384 32.19 -12.60 -1.58
CA ARG A 384 32.46 -12.23 -2.97
C ARG A 384 31.43 -12.84 -3.91
N SER A 385 31.21 -12.20 -5.05
CA SER A 385 30.44 -12.81 -6.14
C SER A 385 31.02 -14.19 -6.50
N GLY A 386 30.16 -15.21 -6.46
CA GLY A 386 30.48 -16.60 -6.72
C GLY A 386 30.81 -17.44 -5.48
N ASP A 387 30.94 -16.85 -4.28
CA ASP A 387 31.14 -17.59 -3.03
C ASP A 387 29.88 -18.41 -2.65
N TYR A 388 30.11 -19.45 -1.86
CA TYR A 388 29.08 -20.31 -1.27
C TYR A 388 28.86 -19.98 0.21
N VAL A 389 27.64 -20.13 0.69
CA VAL A 389 27.30 -19.98 2.11
C VAL A 389 26.41 -21.15 2.52
N THR A 390 26.80 -21.91 3.53
CA THR A 390 25.86 -22.73 4.29
C THR A 390 25.21 -21.85 5.34
N ILE A 391 23.91 -21.62 5.21
CA ILE A 391 23.13 -20.73 6.06
C ILE A 391 22.12 -21.54 6.85
N GLU A 392 22.15 -21.41 8.17
CA GLU A 392 21.11 -21.96 9.05
C GLU A 392 20.01 -20.91 9.24
N THR A 393 18.76 -21.35 9.27
CA THR A 393 17.61 -20.51 9.59
C THR A 393 16.71 -21.21 10.60
N LEU A 394 16.00 -20.41 11.40
CA LEU A 394 15.01 -20.90 12.35
C LEU A 394 13.64 -20.41 11.95
N THR A 395 12.63 -21.28 12.06
CA THR A 395 11.25 -20.80 12.02
C THR A 395 10.94 -19.99 13.28
N HIS A 396 10.19 -18.92 13.12
CA HIS A 396 9.72 -18.08 14.22
C HIS A 396 8.61 -18.75 15.06
N HIS A 397 8.06 -19.87 14.56
CA HIS A 397 7.03 -20.69 15.21
C HIS A 397 7.57 -21.81 16.12
N ALA A 398 8.89 -21.91 16.33
CA ALA A 398 9.48 -23.03 17.09
C ALA A 398 8.96 -23.13 18.54
N ASN A 399 8.53 -22.02 19.14
CA ASN A 399 7.98 -21.99 20.50
C ASN A 399 6.52 -22.48 20.60
N ASP A 400 5.88 -22.80 19.47
CA ASP A 400 4.57 -23.49 19.44
C ASP A 400 4.65 -24.90 20.03
N ASP A 401 5.83 -25.52 19.94
CA ASP A 401 6.16 -26.76 20.63
C ASP A 401 7.68 -26.83 20.89
N ALA A 402 8.11 -26.16 21.96
CA ALA A 402 9.52 -26.06 22.34
C ALA A 402 10.17 -27.44 22.57
N GLU A 403 9.42 -28.43 23.07
CA GLU A 403 9.89 -29.81 23.28
C GLU A 403 10.43 -30.43 21.98
N ARG A 404 9.76 -30.16 20.86
CA ARG A 404 10.11 -30.73 19.54
C ARG A 404 11.11 -29.87 18.78
N MET A 405 10.98 -28.55 18.85
CA MET A 405 11.66 -27.63 17.93
C MET A 405 12.78 -26.80 18.57
N ILE A 406 12.93 -26.81 19.90
CA ILE A 406 13.92 -25.99 20.62
C ILE A 406 14.77 -26.82 21.59
N GLU A 407 14.16 -27.64 22.45
CA GLU A 407 14.87 -28.35 23.52
C GLU A 407 16.02 -29.21 22.99
N GLY A 408 17.22 -28.99 23.53
CA GLY A 408 18.45 -29.66 23.13
C GLY A 408 19.15 -29.04 21.92
N ASP A 409 18.52 -28.09 21.22
CA ASP A 409 19.12 -27.36 20.10
C ASP A 409 19.74 -26.05 20.59
N ALA A 410 21.06 -26.04 20.77
CA ALA A 410 21.78 -24.88 21.31
C ALA A 410 21.57 -23.59 20.48
N GLY A 411 21.36 -23.68 19.17
CA GLY A 411 21.10 -22.51 18.32
C GLY A 411 19.70 -21.96 18.54
N ALA A 412 18.70 -22.85 18.55
CA ALA A 412 17.32 -22.47 18.83
C ALA A 412 17.15 -21.97 20.28
N GLU A 413 17.72 -22.65 21.26
CA GLU A 413 17.71 -22.24 22.67
C GLU A 413 18.32 -20.84 22.83
N ALA A 414 19.45 -20.55 22.16
CA ALA A 414 20.08 -19.23 22.24
C ALA A 414 19.20 -18.12 21.65
N VAL A 415 18.51 -18.37 20.53
CA VAL A 415 17.64 -17.37 19.87
C VAL A 415 16.31 -17.18 20.62
N PHE A 416 15.72 -18.27 21.10
CA PHE A 416 14.42 -18.27 21.79
C PHE A 416 14.53 -18.03 23.29
N HIS A 417 15.73 -17.95 23.86
CA HIS A 417 15.94 -17.69 25.28
C HIS A 417 15.15 -16.47 25.75
N TRP A 418 14.16 -16.72 26.61
CA TRP A 418 13.28 -15.72 27.18
C TRP A 418 12.90 -16.16 28.59
N THR A 419 13.30 -15.36 29.58
CA THR A 419 13.01 -15.58 31.00
C THR A 419 12.46 -14.29 31.61
N THR A 420 12.10 -14.33 32.89
CA THR A 420 11.70 -13.14 33.65
C THR A 420 12.81 -12.08 33.73
N ASP A 421 14.07 -12.48 33.55
CA ASP A 421 15.23 -11.60 33.66
C ASP A 421 15.60 -10.91 32.33
N GLY A 422 15.02 -11.36 31.21
CA GLY A 422 15.22 -10.78 29.89
C GLY A 422 15.13 -11.79 28.74
N LYS A 423 15.36 -11.29 27.52
CA LYS A 423 15.26 -12.05 26.27
C LYS A 423 16.53 -11.88 25.44
N ALA A 424 17.04 -12.97 24.86
CA ALA A 424 18.27 -12.91 24.05
C ALA A 424 18.14 -12.02 22.81
N VAL A 425 16.96 -12.04 22.18
CA VAL A 425 16.65 -11.22 21.00
C VAL A 425 15.49 -10.29 21.34
N GLU A 426 15.77 -9.20 22.05
CA GLU A 426 14.76 -8.26 22.59
C GLU A 426 13.78 -7.73 21.54
N ARG A 427 14.27 -7.15 20.44
CA ARG A 427 13.43 -6.63 19.37
C ARG A 427 12.88 -7.75 18.50
N ARG A 428 11.55 -7.84 18.40
CA ARG A 428 10.84 -8.67 17.40
C ARG A 428 9.81 -7.81 16.67
N GLY A 429 10.15 -7.40 15.46
CA GLY A 429 9.37 -6.47 14.65
C GLY A 429 10.02 -5.09 14.50
N ALA A 430 9.55 -4.37 13.49
CA ALA A 430 9.98 -3.02 13.15
C ALA A 430 9.41 -1.92 14.09
N GLY A 431 8.49 -2.27 14.99
CA GLY A 431 7.78 -1.34 15.89
C GLY A 431 8.64 -0.60 16.92
N PRO A 432 8.01 0.26 17.73
CA PRO A 432 8.64 0.89 18.89
C PRO A 432 9.36 -0.13 19.80
N PHE A 433 10.57 0.22 20.24
CA PHE A 433 11.33 -0.66 21.14
C PHE A 433 10.74 -0.68 22.55
N ASP A 434 10.11 0.41 22.98
CA ASP A 434 9.49 0.59 24.29
C ASP A 434 8.07 0.03 24.39
N ALA A 435 7.60 -0.66 23.34
CA ALA A 435 6.23 -1.17 23.24
C ALA A 435 5.14 -0.09 23.48
N SER A 436 5.42 1.14 23.03
CA SER A 436 4.54 2.29 23.29
C SER A 436 3.24 2.31 22.48
N ALA A 437 3.04 1.46 21.46
CA ALA A 437 1.82 1.49 20.65
C ALA A 437 0.75 0.53 21.15
N LEU A 438 1.11 -0.70 21.50
CA LEU A 438 0.23 -1.81 21.86
C LEU A 438 0.65 -2.53 23.14
N GLY A 439 1.87 -2.35 23.65
CA GLY A 439 2.31 -2.96 24.90
C GLY A 439 2.66 -4.45 24.80
N ARG A 440 2.94 -4.96 23.60
CA ARG A 440 3.23 -6.39 23.32
C ARG A 440 4.68 -6.82 23.58
N GLY A 441 5.56 -5.87 23.87
CA GLY A 441 7.01 -6.07 23.94
C GLY A 441 7.78 -5.38 22.80
N PRO A 442 9.13 -5.32 22.86
CA PRO A 442 9.92 -4.54 21.92
C PRO A 442 9.74 -4.97 20.46
N GLY A 443 9.49 -3.99 19.57
CA GLY A 443 9.17 -4.23 18.16
C GLY A 443 7.70 -4.57 17.89
N GLU A 444 6.95 -4.93 18.93
CA GLU A 444 5.49 -5.14 18.98
C GLU A 444 4.91 -6.15 17.97
N GLY A 445 5.77 -7.01 17.39
CA GLY A 445 5.34 -8.01 16.42
C GLY A 445 4.96 -7.43 15.05
N PHE A 446 5.36 -6.18 14.76
CA PHE A 446 5.22 -5.59 13.43
C PHE A 446 6.30 -6.12 12.49
N GLY A 447 6.10 -7.36 12.07
CA GLY A 447 7.06 -8.22 11.42
C GLY A 447 7.50 -9.34 12.35
N VAL A 448 7.52 -10.57 11.83
CA VAL A 448 7.53 -11.79 12.66
C VAL A 448 8.65 -12.77 12.32
N HIS A 449 9.33 -12.62 11.19
CA HIS A 449 10.27 -13.62 10.68
C HIS A 449 11.65 -13.49 11.33
N ILE A 450 12.28 -14.62 11.65
CA ILE A 450 13.71 -14.67 11.98
C ILE A 450 14.51 -14.64 10.67
N CYS A 451 15.31 -13.60 10.49
CA CYS A 451 16.09 -13.37 9.27
C CYS A 451 17.59 -13.50 9.60
N THR A 452 18.24 -14.50 9.02
CA THR A 452 19.69 -14.72 9.15
C THR A 452 20.43 -13.84 8.16
N GLY A 453 21.42 -13.09 8.63
CA GLY A 453 22.12 -12.05 7.89
C GLY A 453 22.15 -10.70 8.64
N PRO A 454 22.37 -9.57 7.94
CA PRO A 454 22.57 -9.49 6.50
C PRO A 454 23.96 -9.96 6.05
N ILE A 455 24.03 -10.49 4.83
CA ILE A 455 25.25 -10.82 4.09
C ILE A 455 25.54 -9.67 3.14
N ALA A 456 26.68 -9.01 3.28
CA ALA A 456 27.13 -7.99 2.33
C ALA A 456 27.88 -8.65 1.17
N VAL A 457 27.60 -8.20 -0.06
CA VAL A 457 28.26 -8.67 -1.28
C VAL A 457 29.26 -7.62 -1.76
N GLU A 458 30.54 -8.01 -1.82
CA GLU A 458 31.64 -7.13 -2.22
C GLU A 458 31.37 -6.52 -3.61
N GLY A 459 31.38 -5.20 -3.69
CA GLY A 459 31.23 -4.45 -4.93
C GLY A 459 29.79 -4.20 -5.40
N ALA A 460 28.76 -4.74 -4.74
CA ALA A 460 27.36 -4.53 -5.11
C ALA A 460 26.93 -3.06 -4.90
N ARG A 461 26.27 -2.48 -5.92
CA ARG A 461 25.81 -1.08 -5.91
C ARG A 461 24.35 -0.97 -6.35
N PRO A 462 23.63 0.10 -5.95
CA PRO A 462 22.29 0.36 -6.44
C PRO A 462 22.18 0.24 -7.98
N GLY A 463 21.18 -0.51 -8.44
CA GLY A 463 20.95 -0.82 -9.86
C GLY A 463 21.61 -2.12 -10.35
N ASP A 464 22.52 -2.72 -9.59
CA ASP A 464 22.98 -4.10 -9.85
C ASP A 464 21.89 -5.12 -9.45
N VAL A 465 22.10 -6.39 -9.80
CA VAL A 465 21.23 -7.51 -9.38
C VAL A 465 22.06 -8.54 -8.63
N ILE A 466 21.57 -9.05 -7.50
CA ILE A 466 22.14 -10.22 -6.82
C ILE A 466 21.30 -11.45 -7.16
N GLU A 467 21.94 -12.49 -7.68
CA GLU A 467 21.40 -13.82 -7.87
C GLU A 467 21.79 -14.68 -6.66
N VAL A 468 20.79 -15.29 -6.01
CA VAL A 468 20.96 -16.27 -4.93
C VAL A 468 20.53 -17.62 -5.44
N ARG A 469 21.48 -18.51 -5.71
CA ARG A 469 21.20 -19.90 -6.09
C ARG A 469 21.03 -20.74 -4.85
N ILE A 470 19.90 -21.40 -4.68
CA ILE A 470 19.69 -22.36 -3.60
C ILE A 470 20.06 -23.74 -4.16
N LEU A 471 21.19 -24.27 -3.71
CA LEU A 471 21.77 -25.49 -4.26
C LEU A 471 21.23 -26.72 -3.55
N ASP A 472 21.09 -26.61 -2.23
CA ASP A 472 20.64 -27.68 -1.36
C ASP A 472 19.90 -27.10 -0.15
N MET A 473 18.99 -27.87 0.43
CA MET A 473 18.15 -27.44 1.54
C MET A 473 17.66 -28.65 2.34
N GLU A 474 17.91 -28.64 3.64
CA GLU A 474 17.56 -29.73 4.55
C GLU A 474 16.78 -29.21 5.76
N ASN A 475 15.79 -30.00 6.19
CA ASN A 475 15.06 -29.75 7.43
C ASN A 475 16.02 -29.86 8.62
N ARG A 476 15.96 -28.90 9.55
CA ARG A 476 16.74 -28.94 10.78
C ARG A 476 16.13 -29.99 11.72
N PRO A 477 16.83 -31.08 12.05
CA PRO A 477 16.27 -32.14 12.87
C PRO A 477 16.16 -31.70 14.33
N SER A 478 15.16 -32.24 15.02
CA SER A 478 15.00 -32.10 16.47
C SER A 478 16.25 -32.62 17.18
N GLN A 479 16.77 -31.83 18.10
CA GLN A 479 17.89 -32.22 18.96
C GLN A 479 17.43 -32.85 20.28
N ASN A 480 16.11 -32.93 20.50
CA ASN A 480 15.55 -33.65 21.63
C ASN A 480 15.73 -35.17 21.40
N PRO A 481 16.37 -35.92 22.32
CA PRO A 481 16.59 -37.36 22.16
C PRO A 481 15.31 -38.18 21.95
N LEU A 482 14.15 -37.69 22.40
CA LEU A 482 12.84 -38.34 22.21
C LEU A 482 12.40 -38.38 20.73
N PHE A 483 12.93 -37.48 19.91
CA PHE A 483 12.55 -37.33 18.50
C PHE A 483 13.76 -37.38 17.56
N ALA A 484 14.82 -38.08 17.97
CA ALA A 484 16.07 -38.18 17.20
C ALA A 484 15.81 -38.58 15.74
N GLY A 485 16.37 -37.81 14.81
CA GLY A 485 16.26 -38.05 13.36
C GLY A 485 14.96 -37.52 12.71
N ARG A 486 14.05 -36.94 13.49
CA ARG A 486 12.81 -36.33 12.99
C ARG A 486 12.95 -34.80 12.93
N ALA A 487 12.23 -34.17 12.01
CA ALA A 487 12.05 -32.72 11.99
C ALA A 487 10.57 -32.37 12.18
N PHE A 488 10.30 -31.19 12.70
CA PHE A 488 8.94 -30.73 12.98
C PHE A 488 8.74 -29.31 12.48
N GLY A 489 7.49 -29.01 12.16
CA GLY A 489 7.07 -27.66 11.85
C GLY A 489 5.68 -27.35 12.39
N SER A 490 5.34 -26.08 12.40
CA SER A 490 4.04 -25.57 12.84
C SER A 490 3.26 -25.02 11.66
N ASN A 491 1.95 -25.22 11.63
CA ASN A 491 1.05 -24.46 10.77
C ASN A 491 0.02 -23.77 11.65
N VAL A 492 -0.04 -22.44 11.59
CA VAL A 492 -0.96 -21.64 12.38
C VAL A 492 -2.02 -21.03 11.49
N ALA A 493 -3.24 -21.55 11.62
CA ALA A 493 -4.42 -20.91 11.08
C ALA A 493 -4.75 -19.70 11.96
N ALA A 494 -4.29 -18.53 11.50
CA ALA A 494 -4.14 -17.36 12.34
C ALA A 494 -5.12 -16.23 12.03
N TYR A 495 -5.20 -15.21 12.90
CA TYR A 495 -6.15 -14.11 12.74
C TYR A 495 -5.94 -13.24 11.50
N TRP A 496 -4.76 -13.31 10.89
CA TRP A 496 -4.42 -12.61 9.64
C TRP A 496 -4.66 -13.45 8.39
N GLY A 497 -4.95 -14.74 8.53
CA GLY A 497 -5.21 -15.62 7.41
C GLY A 497 -6.51 -15.24 6.69
N TYR A 498 -6.53 -15.45 5.38
CA TYR A 498 -7.66 -15.11 4.52
C TYR A 498 -8.98 -15.75 4.99
N HIS A 499 -8.90 -16.95 5.55
CA HIS A 499 -10.03 -17.73 6.06
C HIS A 499 -10.70 -17.19 7.35
N TYR A 500 -10.05 -16.30 8.11
CA TYR A 500 -10.37 -16.08 9.53
C TYR A 500 -11.81 -15.60 9.80
N ASN A 501 -12.39 -14.84 8.85
CA ASN A 501 -13.76 -14.33 8.97
C ASN A 501 -14.83 -15.25 8.39
N ASP A 502 -14.44 -16.38 7.79
CA ASP A 502 -15.32 -17.31 7.07
C ASP A 502 -15.53 -18.65 7.81
N LEU A 503 -15.11 -18.72 9.08
CA LEU A 503 -15.23 -19.91 9.91
C LEU A 503 -16.71 -20.22 10.23
N LEU A 504 -17.12 -21.47 9.98
CA LEU A 504 -18.51 -21.92 10.14
C LEU A 504 -18.84 -22.43 11.56
N THR A 505 -17.85 -23.03 12.24
CA THR A 505 -18.04 -23.70 13.54
C THR A 505 -17.64 -22.81 14.70
N GLU A 506 -18.25 -23.02 15.88
CA GLU A 506 -17.91 -22.27 17.09
C GLU A 506 -16.66 -22.79 17.82
N PRO A 507 -15.91 -21.91 18.51
CA PRO A 507 -16.00 -20.45 18.43
C PRO A 507 -15.47 -19.95 17.07
N LYS A 508 -16.22 -19.08 16.38
CA LYS A 508 -15.86 -18.65 15.01
C LYS A 508 -14.53 -17.91 14.93
N GLN A 509 -14.28 -16.93 15.79
CA GLN A 509 -12.99 -16.24 15.84
C GLN A 509 -12.04 -17.03 16.75
N ARG A 510 -11.21 -17.87 16.12
CA ARG A 510 -10.23 -18.71 16.81
C ARG A 510 -9.00 -18.91 15.94
N GLU A 511 -7.89 -19.19 16.59
CA GLU A 511 -6.62 -19.55 15.94
C GLU A 511 -6.29 -21.00 16.27
N VAL A 512 -5.73 -21.73 15.32
CA VAL A 512 -5.43 -23.16 15.46
C VAL A 512 -4.01 -23.43 15.03
N VAL A 513 -3.22 -23.97 15.95
CA VAL A 513 -1.86 -24.45 15.67
C VAL A 513 -1.94 -25.94 15.36
N THR A 514 -1.29 -26.37 14.28
CA THR A 514 -1.16 -27.78 13.88
C THR A 514 0.32 -28.11 13.75
N ILE A 515 0.81 -29.05 14.55
CA ILE A 515 2.19 -29.53 14.50
C ILE A 515 2.29 -30.64 13.47
N TYR A 516 3.28 -30.54 12.59
CA TYR A 516 3.61 -31.53 11.58
C TYR A 516 4.96 -32.18 11.88
N GLU A 517 5.05 -33.48 11.63
CA GLU A 517 6.31 -34.21 11.53
C GLU A 517 6.70 -34.32 10.06
N ILE A 518 7.98 -34.10 9.76
CA ILE A 518 8.55 -34.19 8.42
C ILE A 518 9.37 -35.46 8.31
N ASP A 519 8.94 -36.34 7.41
CA ASP A 519 9.64 -37.56 7.07
C ASP A 519 10.60 -37.34 5.89
N ASN A 520 11.87 -37.67 6.10
CA ASN A 520 12.95 -37.50 5.13
C ASN A 520 13.32 -38.83 4.45
N GLU A 521 12.36 -39.74 4.25
CA GLU A 521 12.61 -41.02 3.58
C GLU A 521 13.13 -40.87 2.12
N PRO A 522 14.08 -41.73 1.68
CA PRO A 522 14.55 -41.76 0.30
C PRO A 522 13.43 -42.21 -0.66
N GLY A 523 12.89 -41.29 -1.47
CA GLY A 523 11.79 -41.56 -2.39
C GLY A 523 10.77 -40.43 -2.51
N GLY A 524 10.85 -39.45 -1.61
CA GLY A 524 10.09 -38.21 -1.61
C GLY A 524 9.70 -37.83 -0.18
N ALA A 525 10.20 -36.70 0.31
CA ALA A 525 9.90 -36.24 1.66
C ALA A 525 8.39 -35.93 1.79
N THR A 526 7.81 -36.29 2.93
CA THR A 526 6.39 -36.05 3.21
C THR A 526 6.19 -35.48 4.61
N ALA A 527 5.05 -34.84 4.84
CA ALA A 527 4.67 -34.33 6.15
C ALA A 527 3.36 -34.95 6.61
N GLN A 528 3.27 -35.23 7.91
CA GLN A 528 2.08 -35.78 8.57
C GLN A 528 1.74 -34.96 9.80
N ALA A 529 0.46 -34.71 10.02
CA ALA A 529 0.01 -33.98 11.20
C ALA A 529 0.17 -34.84 12.46
N VAL A 530 0.78 -34.28 13.50
CA VAL A 530 0.98 -34.95 14.80
C VAL A 530 -0.20 -34.66 15.73
N TYR A 531 -0.53 -33.37 15.89
CA TYR A 531 -1.69 -32.91 16.63
C TYR A 531 -2.01 -31.45 16.25
N SER A 532 -3.20 -31.01 16.62
CA SER A 532 -3.55 -29.58 16.62
C SER A 532 -4.02 -29.12 17.99
N TYR A 533 -3.91 -27.84 18.31
CA TYR A 533 -4.59 -27.21 19.43
C TYR A 533 -5.13 -25.84 19.03
N ARG A 534 -6.18 -25.39 19.72
CA ARG A 534 -6.65 -24.01 19.60
C ARG A 534 -5.77 -23.13 20.47
N TRP A 535 -5.36 -21.98 19.95
CA TRP A 535 -4.69 -20.96 20.76
C TRP A 535 -5.58 -20.57 21.94
N THR A 536 -4.99 -20.54 23.12
CA THR A 536 -5.56 -19.97 24.36
C THR A 536 -4.65 -18.84 24.81
N PRO A 537 -5.14 -17.87 25.61
CA PRO A 537 -4.30 -16.76 26.05
C PRO A 537 -3.00 -17.24 26.72
N GLN A 538 -1.86 -16.79 26.20
CA GLN A 538 -0.54 -17.16 26.71
C GLN A 538 0.06 -15.99 27.47
N THR A 539 0.66 -16.23 28.64
CA THR A 539 1.42 -15.20 29.36
C THR A 539 2.89 -15.38 29.05
N ASP A 540 3.53 -14.37 28.47
CA ASP A 540 4.96 -14.43 28.20
C ASP A 540 5.80 -14.33 29.50
N PRO A 541 7.09 -14.68 29.47
CA PRO A 541 7.96 -14.58 30.65
C PRO A 541 8.13 -13.15 31.19
N SER A 542 7.78 -12.12 30.40
CA SER A 542 7.79 -10.72 30.82
C SER A 542 6.47 -10.27 31.48
N GLY A 543 5.47 -11.17 31.56
CA GLY A 543 4.17 -10.95 32.20
C GLY A 543 3.09 -10.36 31.29
N VAL A 544 3.33 -10.28 29.98
CA VAL A 544 2.33 -9.80 29.01
C VAL A 544 1.42 -10.94 28.60
N VAL A 545 0.11 -10.69 28.58
CA VAL A 545 -0.90 -11.67 28.15
C VAL A 545 -1.22 -11.47 26.67
N HIS A 546 -1.02 -12.53 25.89
CA HIS A 546 -1.30 -12.62 24.47
C HIS A 546 -2.62 -13.38 24.24
N GLU A 547 -3.72 -12.65 24.22
CA GLU A 547 -5.07 -13.17 23.93
C GLU A 547 -5.17 -13.82 22.54
N ARG A 548 -4.26 -13.45 21.64
CA ARG A 548 -4.15 -13.91 20.25
C ARG A 548 -2.70 -14.16 19.90
N TYR A 549 -2.46 -14.77 18.75
CA TYR A 549 -1.12 -14.97 18.20
C TYR A 549 -0.53 -13.64 17.69
N ASP A 550 -0.24 -12.69 18.58
CA ASP A 550 0.02 -11.28 18.21
C ASP A 550 1.45 -10.78 18.47
N TYR A 551 2.31 -11.65 18.99
CA TYR A 551 3.74 -11.42 19.15
C TYR A 551 4.53 -12.72 18.85
N PRO A 552 5.59 -12.67 18.03
CA PRO A 552 6.26 -13.89 17.58
C PRO A 552 7.11 -14.53 18.68
N GLY A 553 7.16 -15.87 18.68
CA GLY A 553 8.04 -16.66 19.53
C GLY A 553 7.68 -16.61 21.03
N VAL A 554 6.42 -16.35 21.38
CA VAL A 554 5.90 -16.51 22.75
C VAL A 554 5.90 -18.01 23.10
N PRO A 555 6.52 -18.44 24.20
CA PRO A 555 6.50 -19.85 24.59
C PRO A 555 5.07 -20.27 24.97
N VAL A 556 4.55 -21.31 24.34
CA VAL A 556 3.22 -21.85 24.63
C VAL A 556 3.28 -22.74 25.86
N ASP A 557 2.43 -22.49 26.85
CA ASP A 557 2.28 -23.33 28.04
C ASP A 557 1.41 -24.57 27.69
N PRO A 558 1.99 -25.79 27.70
CA PRO A 558 1.27 -27.01 27.37
C PRO A 558 0.08 -27.31 28.30
N GLU A 559 0.07 -26.79 29.53
CA GLU A 559 -1.01 -26.99 30.50
C GLU A 559 -2.27 -26.16 30.17
N THR A 560 -2.10 -25.08 29.39
CA THR A 560 -3.20 -24.15 29.03
C THR A 560 -3.93 -24.54 27.75
N ILE A 561 -3.43 -25.52 27.00
CA ILE A 561 -3.97 -25.94 25.71
C ILE A 561 -4.54 -27.36 25.77
N THR A 562 -5.38 -27.72 24.80
CA THR A 562 -5.87 -29.09 24.62
C THR A 562 -5.45 -29.61 23.26
N ARG A 563 -4.56 -30.62 23.26
CA ARG A 563 -4.05 -31.26 22.04
C ARG A 563 -5.06 -32.27 21.49
N ASN A 564 -5.40 -32.13 20.21
CA ASN A 564 -6.15 -33.12 19.43
C ASN A 564 -5.18 -33.88 18.52
N PHE A 565 -4.97 -35.16 18.81
CA PHE A 565 -4.11 -36.06 18.01
C PHE A 565 -4.85 -36.76 16.87
N ASP A 566 -6.18 -36.65 16.83
CA ASP A 566 -7.00 -37.15 15.72
C ASP A 566 -7.20 -36.05 14.68
N VAL A 567 -6.13 -35.73 13.96
CA VAL A 567 -6.09 -34.67 12.95
C VAL A 567 -5.55 -35.21 11.63
N LEU A 568 -6.20 -34.85 10.53
CA LEU A 568 -5.77 -35.18 9.17
C LEU A 568 -5.33 -36.65 8.99
N ARG A 569 -6.07 -37.59 9.63
CA ARG A 569 -5.79 -39.03 9.49
C ARG A 569 -5.76 -39.44 8.02
N ASP A 570 -4.79 -40.28 7.68
CA ASP A 570 -4.57 -40.81 6.33
C ASP A 570 -4.29 -39.73 5.27
N VAL A 571 -3.87 -38.52 5.68
CA VAL A 571 -3.41 -37.47 4.79
C VAL A 571 -1.89 -37.38 4.85
N THR A 572 -1.25 -37.44 3.68
CA THR A 572 0.18 -37.28 3.52
C THR A 572 0.44 -36.07 2.63
N ILE A 573 1.19 -35.10 3.14
CA ILE A 573 1.47 -33.84 2.45
C ILE A 573 2.82 -33.95 1.73
N PRO A 574 2.89 -33.67 0.41
CA PRO A 574 4.18 -33.55 -0.27
C PRO A 574 5.00 -32.39 0.29
N VAL A 575 6.25 -32.65 0.66
CA VAL A 575 7.18 -31.63 1.15
C VAL A 575 7.75 -30.83 -0.04
N ARG A 576 7.82 -29.52 0.15
CA ARG A 576 8.30 -28.53 -0.82
C ARG A 576 9.18 -27.53 -0.06
N PRO A 577 10.40 -27.90 0.33
CA PRO A 577 11.24 -27.06 1.19
C PRO A 577 11.59 -25.76 0.46
N HIS A 578 11.34 -24.62 1.09
CA HIS A 578 11.64 -23.30 0.53
C HIS A 578 11.82 -22.25 1.63
N PHE A 579 12.40 -21.11 1.25
CA PHE A 579 12.38 -19.91 2.07
C PHE A 579 11.19 -19.03 1.67
N GLY A 580 10.36 -18.65 2.63
CA GLY A 580 9.38 -17.57 2.49
C GLY A 580 10.07 -16.22 2.35
N VAL A 581 11.10 -15.98 3.17
CA VAL A 581 11.90 -14.75 3.16
C VAL A 581 13.24 -14.91 2.45
N ILE A 582 13.41 -14.16 1.35
CA ILE A 582 14.72 -13.86 0.74
C ILE A 582 14.70 -12.37 0.34
N ALA A 583 15.57 -11.55 0.93
CA ALA A 583 15.49 -10.10 0.78
C ALA A 583 16.86 -9.43 0.69
N LEU A 584 16.96 -8.37 -0.10
CA LEU A 584 17.99 -7.34 0.05
C LEU A 584 17.43 -6.20 0.90
N ALA A 585 18.30 -5.48 1.63
CA ALA A 585 17.83 -4.36 2.42
C ALA A 585 17.30 -3.22 1.51
N PRO A 586 16.07 -2.73 1.73
CA PRO A 586 15.52 -1.63 0.95
C PRO A 586 16.23 -0.31 1.26
N ALA A 587 16.20 0.63 0.32
CA ALA A 587 16.85 1.94 0.42
C ALA A 587 16.12 2.95 1.34
N HIS A 588 15.46 2.48 2.39
CA HIS A 588 14.74 3.30 3.37
C HIS A 588 15.52 3.47 4.67
N SER A 589 15.33 4.59 5.36
CA SER A 589 16.00 4.91 6.63
C SER A 589 15.36 4.26 7.86
N GLU A 590 14.11 3.83 7.74
CA GLU A 590 13.33 3.24 8.83
C GLU A 590 13.52 1.72 8.89
N LEU A 591 13.11 1.12 10.00
CA LEU A 591 12.95 -0.32 10.08
C LEU A 591 11.75 -0.73 9.24
N ILE A 592 11.94 -1.68 8.32
CA ILE A 592 10.90 -2.16 7.42
C ILE A 592 10.36 -3.49 7.94
N ASP A 593 9.05 -3.58 8.16
CA ASP A 593 8.31 -4.79 8.53
C ASP A 593 8.68 -5.96 7.60
N SER A 594 9.05 -7.11 8.18
CA SER A 594 9.44 -8.30 7.42
C SER A 594 8.28 -8.99 6.69
N VAL A 595 7.03 -8.64 6.98
CA VAL A 595 5.84 -9.33 6.46
C VAL A 595 5.51 -8.97 5.01
N PRO A 596 5.37 -7.69 4.61
CA PRO A 596 4.99 -7.40 3.23
C PRO A 596 6.17 -7.64 2.25
N PRO A 597 6.03 -8.49 1.22
CA PRO A 597 7.02 -8.56 0.15
C PRO A 597 6.95 -7.31 -0.74
N ALA A 598 8.03 -7.05 -1.49
CA ALA A 598 8.08 -5.96 -2.47
C ALA A 598 9.17 -6.20 -3.53
N ASN A 599 9.56 -5.14 -4.24
CA ASN A 599 10.66 -5.15 -5.21
C ASN A 599 12.00 -5.69 -4.65
N PHE A 600 12.29 -5.48 -3.36
CA PHE A 600 13.51 -5.96 -2.71
C PHE A 600 13.49 -7.45 -2.32
N GLY A 601 12.42 -8.17 -2.65
CA GLY A 601 12.14 -9.52 -2.16
C GLY A 601 11.27 -9.47 -0.91
N GLY A 602 11.76 -10.00 0.21
CA GLY A 602 10.99 -10.07 1.46
C GLY A 602 10.23 -11.39 1.57
N ASN A 603 9.05 -11.36 2.20
CA ASN A 603 8.21 -12.54 2.43
C ASN A 603 7.39 -12.92 1.20
N ILE A 604 8.05 -13.51 0.22
CA ILE A 604 7.50 -13.80 -1.10
C ILE A 604 6.48 -14.95 -1.02
N ASP A 605 6.75 -15.95 -0.18
CA ASP A 605 5.95 -17.16 0.03
C ASP A 605 5.56 -17.83 -1.28
N ASN A 606 6.58 -18.13 -2.07
CA ASN A 606 6.43 -18.97 -3.25
C ASN A 606 7.22 -20.25 -3.02
N TRP A 607 6.50 -21.38 -2.95
CA TRP A 607 7.08 -22.69 -2.65
C TRP A 607 8.18 -23.15 -3.62
N ARG A 608 8.32 -22.46 -4.76
CA ARG A 608 9.35 -22.71 -5.78
C ARG A 608 10.73 -22.14 -5.38
N LEU A 609 10.84 -21.34 -4.32
CA LEU A 609 12.11 -20.83 -3.75
C LEU A 609 12.85 -21.88 -2.90
N GLY A 610 13.01 -23.08 -3.46
CA GLY A 610 13.69 -24.21 -2.84
C GLY A 610 14.98 -24.61 -3.56
N ALA A 611 15.56 -25.74 -3.17
CA ALA A 611 16.74 -26.30 -3.80
C ALA A 611 16.55 -26.47 -5.33
N GLY A 612 17.56 -26.07 -6.11
CA GLY A 612 17.54 -26.06 -7.57
C GLY A 612 16.97 -24.77 -8.21
N SER A 613 16.54 -23.80 -7.40
CA SER A 613 16.09 -22.48 -7.87
C SER A 613 17.16 -21.40 -7.72
N SER A 614 16.96 -20.28 -8.41
CA SER A 614 17.73 -19.05 -8.27
C SER A 614 16.79 -17.86 -8.10
N CYS A 615 17.05 -17.00 -7.13
CA CYS A 615 16.30 -15.76 -6.91
C CYS A 615 17.16 -14.56 -7.32
N PHE A 616 16.64 -13.70 -8.21
CA PHE A 616 17.30 -12.46 -8.64
C PHE A 616 16.64 -11.28 -7.95
N LEU A 617 17.44 -10.49 -7.25
CA LEU A 617 16.98 -9.37 -6.42
C LEU A 617 17.68 -8.07 -6.83
N PRO A 618 16.95 -6.97 -7.08
CA PRO A 618 17.54 -5.69 -7.41
C PRO A 618 18.22 -5.06 -6.19
N VAL A 619 19.47 -4.62 -6.37
CA VAL A 619 20.25 -3.98 -5.32
C VAL A 619 19.74 -2.56 -5.12
N GLY A 620 19.24 -2.25 -3.92
CA GLY A 620 18.81 -0.89 -3.54
C GLY A 620 19.85 -0.10 -2.74
N VAL A 621 20.78 -0.79 -2.07
CA VAL A 621 21.79 -0.18 -1.18
C VAL A 621 23.18 -0.79 -1.42
N PRO A 622 24.28 -0.07 -1.13
CA PRO A 622 25.62 -0.63 -1.23
C PRO A 622 25.76 -1.95 -0.46
N GLY A 623 26.40 -2.93 -1.07
CA GLY A 623 26.58 -4.27 -0.49
C GLY A 623 25.33 -5.17 -0.56
N GLY A 624 24.16 -4.67 -0.96
CA GLY A 624 22.90 -5.42 -1.06
C GLY A 624 22.26 -5.79 0.28
N LEU A 625 23.05 -6.31 1.24
CA LEU A 625 22.63 -6.74 2.57
C LEU A 625 21.54 -7.84 2.52
N LEU A 626 21.92 -8.99 1.97
CA LEU A 626 21.07 -10.16 1.80
C LEU A 626 20.69 -10.81 3.14
N SER A 627 19.41 -10.98 3.41
CA SER A 627 18.92 -11.78 4.54
C SER A 627 17.98 -12.88 4.05
N MET A 628 18.02 -14.04 4.72
CA MET A 628 17.15 -15.18 4.43
C MET A 628 16.53 -15.70 5.72
N GLY A 629 15.28 -16.13 5.64
CA GLY A 629 14.51 -16.55 6.80
C GLY A 629 13.23 -17.24 6.40
N ASP A 630 12.36 -17.42 7.39
CA ASP A 630 11.04 -18.01 7.20
C ASP A 630 11.05 -19.34 6.43
N PRO A 631 11.77 -20.36 6.96
CA PRO A 631 11.89 -21.63 6.28
C PRO A 631 10.60 -22.46 6.38
N HIS A 632 10.14 -22.99 5.25
CA HIS A 632 8.87 -23.70 5.12
C HIS A 632 9.09 -25.12 4.59
N ALA A 633 8.62 -26.13 5.32
CA ALA A 633 8.64 -27.52 4.86
C ALA A 633 7.69 -27.74 3.67
N SER A 634 6.53 -27.09 3.67
CA SER A 634 5.63 -27.11 2.52
C SER A 634 4.61 -25.98 2.60
N GLN A 635 4.13 -25.55 1.43
CA GLN A 635 3.10 -24.52 1.29
C GLN A 635 2.27 -24.80 0.03
N GLY A 636 1.00 -24.39 0.07
CA GLY A 636 0.14 -24.28 -1.10
C GLY A 636 0.22 -22.88 -1.73
N ASP A 637 0.01 -22.80 -3.05
CA ASP A 637 -0.22 -21.51 -3.73
C ASP A 637 -1.48 -20.86 -3.12
N SER A 638 -1.28 -19.77 -2.36
CA SER A 638 -2.21 -18.91 -1.59
C SER A 638 -1.82 -18.70 -0.12
N GLU A 639 -1.13 -19.65 0.52
CA GLU A 639 -0.85 -19.60 1.96
C GLU A 639 -2.11 -19.26 2.81
N LEU A 640 -3.23 -19.90 2.45
CA LEU A 640 -4.58 -19.46 2.80
C LEU A 640 -4.81 -19.16 4.30
N CYS A 641 -4.26 -20.00 5.18
CA CYS A 641 -4.51 -19.90 6.63
C CYS A 641 -3.63 -18.86 7.33
N GLY A 642 -2.69 -18.25 6.59
CA GLY A 642 -1.77 -17.22 7.07
C GLY A 642 -0.34 -17.69 7.26
N THR A 643 -0.07 -19.00 7.23
CA THR A 643 1.27 -19.59 7.41
C THR A 643 1.41 -20.84 6.56
N ALA A 644 2.66 -21.26 6.34
CA ALA A 644 3.00 -22.54 5.74
C ALA A 644 3.12 -23.65 6.80
N ILE A 645 3.78 -24.77 6.46
CA ILE A 645 4.38 -25.63 7.49
C ILE A 645 5.74 -25.03 7.84
N GLU A 646 5.73 -24.15 8.83
CA GLU A 646 6.83 -23.38 9.38
C GLU A 646 7.86 -24.31 10.03
N CYS A 647 9.04 -24.49 9.41
CA CYS A 647 10.00 -25.53 9.80
C CYS A 647 11.43 -25.06 9.58
N SER A 648 12.25 -25.03 10.65
CA SER A 648 13.66 -24.63 10.61
C SER A 648 14.47 -25.42 9.58
N MET A 649 15.41 -24.78 8.88
CA MET A 649 16.20 -25.43 7.83
C MET A 649 17.64 -24.95 7.77
N THR A 650 18.47 -25.71 7.07
CA THR A 650 19.82 -25.30 6.64
C THR A 650 19.90 -25.41 5.14
N ALA A 651 20.45 -24.39 4.47
CA ALA A 651 20.62 -24.40 3.02
C ALA A 651 22.05 -24.11 2.61
N VAL A 652 22.45 -24.64 1.46
CA VAL A 652 23.67 -24.25 0.76
C VAL A 652 23.29 -23.33 -0.37
N ILE A 653 23.77 -22.08 -0.32
CA ILE A 653 23.51 -21.07 -1.35
C ILE A 653 24.81 -20.68 -2.07
N GLN A 654 24.68 -20.18 -3.30
CA GLN A 654 25.72 -19.42 -3.99
C GLN A 654 25.22 -18.02 -4.27
N VAL A 655 26.04 -17.00 -3.95
CA VAL A 655 25.68 -15.59 -4.13
C VAL A 655 26.45 -15.01 -5.31
N ILE A 656 25.77 -14.49 -6.33
CA ILE A 656 26.38 -13.99 -7.57
C ILE A 656 25.91 -12.55 -7.81
N LEU A 657 26.86 -11.64 -7.98
CA LEU A 657 26.58 -10.26 -8.38
C LEU A 657 26.56 -10.13 -9.91
N HIS A 658 25.51 -9.51 -10.42
CA HIS A 658 25.33 -9.13 -11.82
C HIS A 658 25.40 -7.60 -11.95
N PRO A 659 26.56 -7.03 -12.35
CA PRO A 659 26.72 -5.59 -12.45
C PRO A 659 25.85 -5.00 -13.56
N ALA A 660 25.15 -3.89 -13.29
CA ALA A 660 24.17 -3.30 -14.21
C ALA A 660 24.74 -3.05 -15.62
N LYS A 661 25.98 -2.55 -15.69
CA LYS A 661 26.64 -2.14 -16.94
C LYS A 661 27.04 -3.31 -17.84
N THR A 662 27.31 -4.48 -17.28
CA THR A 662 27.82 -5.65 -18.01
C THR A 662 26.79 -6.76 -18.16
N SER A 663 25.65 -6.64 -17.49
CA SER A 663 24.60 -7.65 -17.48
C SER A 663 23.76 -7.63 -18.77
N ARG A 664 23.15 -8.78 -19.07
CA ARG A 664 22.20 -8.90 -20.17
C ARG A 664 21.02 -7.95 -19.95
N LYS A 665 20.43 -7.45 -21.04
CA LYS A 665 19.35 -6.45 -21.00
C LYS A 665 18.21 -6.84 -20.05
N TYR A 666 17.73 -8.09 -20.12
CA TYR A 666 16.64 -8.55 -19.26
C TYR A 666 17.00 -8.65 -17.78
N ILE A 667 18.28 -8.91 -17.44
CA ILE A 667 18.74 -8.92 -16.04
C ILE A 667 18.84 -7.50 -15.51
N ARG A 668 19.42 -6.58 -16.30
CA ARG A 668 19.51 -5.16 -15.95
C ARG A 668 18.13 -4.50 -15.76
N ASP A 669 17.11 -5.03 -16.44
CA ASP A 669 15.74 -4.54 -16.34
C ASP A 669 14.96 -5.14 -15.14
N ILE A 670 15.56 -6.03 -14.35
CA ILE A 670 14.91 -6.60 -13.16
C ILE A 670 14.86 -5.53 -12.06
N ASP A 671 13.65 -5.10 -11.70
CA ASP A 671 13.36 -4.24 -10.56
C ASP A 671 12.34 -4.89 -9.59
N TYR A 672 12.24 -6.21 -9.65
CA TYR A 672 11.36 -7.05 -8.84
C TYR A 672 12.03 -8.41 -8.58
N PRO A 673 11.62 -9.18 -7.57
CA PRO A 673 12.15 -10.52 -7.38
C PRO A 673 11.75 -11.44 -8.56
N LEU A 674 12.72 -12.09 -9.18
CA LEU A 674 12.53 -13.10 -10.23
C LEU A 674 13.02 -14.45 -9.72
N ILE A 675 12.22 -15.50 -9.88
CA ILE A 675 12.66 -16.87 -9.62
C ILE A 675 12.97 -17.55 -10.96
N GLU A 676 14.11 -18.21 -11.04
CA GLU A 676 14.49 -19.05 -12.17
C GLU A 676 14.73 -20.47 -11.67
N THR A 677 14.04 -21.44 -12.27
CA THR A 677 14.33 -22.86 -12.08
C THR A 677 15.07 -23.39 -13.30
N LYS A 678 15.38 -24.69 -13.31
CA LYS A 678 15.93 -25.35 -14.49
C LYS A 678 15.07 -25.11 -15.74
N ASP A 679 13.75 -25.17 -15.60
CA ASP A 679 12.82 -25.26 -16.74
C ASP A 679 11.88 -24.05 -16.85
N GLU A 680 11.85 -23.14 -15.88
CA GLU A 680 10.85 -22.07 -15.79
C GLU A 680 11.47 -20.74 -15.32
N TRP A 681 10.86 -19.63 -15.75
CA TRP A 681 10.95 -18.33 -15.10
C TRP A 681 9.62 -18.05 -14.39
N VAL A 682 9.68 -17.59 -13.16
CA VAL A 682 8.49 -17.25 -12.36
C VAL A 682 8.56 -15.77 -12.00
N ILE A 683 7.68 -14.99 -12.61
CA ILE A 683 7.60 -13.54 -12.47
C ILE A 683 6.65 -13.19 -11.32
N LEU A 684 7.10 -12.38 -10.35
CA LEU A 684 6.32 -12.06 -9.15
C LEU A 684 5.68 -10.67 -9.25
N GLY A 685 4.35 -10.64 -9.16
CA GLY A 685 3.54 -9.43 -9.03
C GLY A 685 2.97 -9.28 -7.61
N PHE A 686 2.83 -8.04 -7.15
CA PHE A 686 2.29 -7.71 -5.84
C PHE A 686 1.18 -6.66 -5.94
N SER A 687 0.34 -6.54 -4.91
CA SER A 687 -0.74 -5.55 -4.86
C SER A 687 -0.21 -4.13 -5.14
N HIS A 688 0.96 -3.83 -4.55
CA HIS A 688 1.73 -2.60 -4.79
C HIS A 688 3.20 -2.99 -5.09
N PRO A 689 3.68 -2.84 -6.33
CA PRO A 689 5.04 -3.24 -6.74
C PRO A 689 6.16 -2.68 -5.84
N GLU A 690 6.05 -1.40 -5.47
CA GLU A 690 6.95 -0.67 -4.58
C GLU A 690 6.16 0.01 -3.45
N TYR A 691 5.45 -0.78 -2.63
CA TYR A 691 4.51 -0.28 -1.63
C TYR A 691 5.07 0.84 -0.72
N LEU A 692 6.37 0.77 -0.36
CA LEU A 692 7.04 1.81 0.44
C LEU A 692 7.08 3.18 -0.24
N LYS A 693 7.14 3.22 -1.58
CA LYS A 693 7.07 4.46 -2.36
C LYS A 693 5.65 4.82 -2.74
N GLU A 694 4.82 3.83 -3.06
CA GLU A 694 3.46 4.04 -3.56
C GLU A 694 2.48 4.49 -2.48
N LEU A 695 2.63 3.96 -1.26
CA LEU A 695 1.76 4.22 -0.11
C LEU A 695 2.36 5.19 0.89
N GLY A 696 3.63 5.56 0.69
CA GLY A 696 4.20 6.73 1.33
C GLY A 696 4.62 6.58 2.79
N ALA A 697 4.51 7.65 3.58
CA ALA A 697 5.02 7.71 4.95
C ALA A 697 4.33 6.71 5.90
N ASN A 698 3.11 6.28 5.58
CA ASN A 698 2.37 5.28 6.36
C ASN A 698 2.30 3.93 5.63
N ALA A 699 3.18 3.68 4.64
CA ALA A 699 3.11 2.50 3.78
C ALA A 699 3.03 1.17 4.55
N GLN A 700 3.78 1.04 5.65
CA GLN A 700 3.82 -0.16 6.49
C GLN A 700 2.50 -0.42 7.25
N SER A 701 1.60 0.55 7.31
CA SER A 701 0.24 0.40 7.87
C SER A 701 -0.80 0.26 6.76
N GLU A 702 -0.69 1.08 5.71
CA GLU A 702 -1.65 1.14 4.61
C GLU A 702 -1.65 -0.11 3.74
N VAL A 703 -0.51 -0.77 3.59
CA VAL A 703 -0.38 -1.97 2.76
C VAL A 703 -1.34 -3.09 3.19
N TYR A 704 -1.64 -3.20 4.48
CA TYR A 704 -2.59 -4.17 5.03
C TYR A 704 -4.07 -3.80 4.82
N LYS A 705 -4.35 -2.55 4.44
CA LYS A 705 -5.71 -2.07 4.14
C LYS A 705 -6.02 -2.13 2.65
N GLN A 706 -4.99 -2.12 1.81
CA GLN A 706 -5.09 -1.95 0.36
C GLN A 706 -4.62 -3.21 -0.40
N SER A 707 -4.68 -4.38 0.23
CA SER A 707 -4.35 -5.68 -0.37
C SER A 707 -5.33 -6.04 -1.49
N SER A 708 -4.84 -6.51 -2.65
CA SER A 708 -5.70 -6.86 -3.79
C SER A 708 -5.06 -7.85 -4.75
N ILE A 709 -5.74 -8.99 -4.99
CA ILE A 709 -5.34 -9.95 -6.02
C ILE A 709 -5.46 -9.36 -7.42
N ASP A 710 -6.46 -8.52 -7.67
CA ASP A 710 -6.62 -7.86 -8.98
C ASP A 710 -5.45 -6.92 -9.28
N ALA A 711 -4.97 -6.18 -8.28
CA ALA A 711 -3.79 -5.32 -8.41
C ALA A 711 -2.52 -6.17 -8.62
N ALA A 712 -2.34 -7.23 -7.84
CA ALA A 712 -1.22 -8.16 -7.97
C ALA A 712 -1.17 -8.87 -9.33
N MET A 713 -2.33 -9.27 -9.85
CA MET A 713 -2.44 -9.87 -11.19
C MET A 713 -2.07 -8.87 -12.29
N ARG A 714 -2.51 -7.60 -12.17
CA ARG A 714 -2.11 -6.53 -13.11
C ARG A 714 -0.61 -6.28 -13.07
N ASP A 715 0.00 -6.30 -11.88
CA ASP A 715 1.44 -6.15 -11.73
C ASP A 715 2.20 -7.34 -12.34
N ALA A 716 1.81 -8.57 -12.02
CA ALA A 716 2.38 -9.79 -12.61
C ALA A 716 2.31 -9.77 -14.14
N PHE A 717 1.16 -9.36 -14.70
CA PHE A 717 0.99 -9.16 -16.14
C PHE A 717 1.99 -8.14 -16.71
N ARG A 718 2.08 -6.94 -16.11
CA ARG A 718 2.99 -5.88 -16.59
C ARG A 718 4.44 -6.35 -16.59
N LYS A 719 4.85 -6.99 -15.49
CA LYS A 719 6.21 -7.53 -15.32
C LYS A 719 6.51 -8.65 -16.30
N ALA A 720 5.59 -9.60 -16.47
CA ALA A 720 5.77 -10.72 -17.41
C ALA A 720 5.80 -10.26 -18.87
N ARG A 721 4.93 -9.30 -19.23
CA ARG A 721 4.96 -8.64 -20.54
C ARG A 721 6.29 -7.94 -20.76
N ARG A 722 6.72 -7.10 -19.81
CA ARG A 722 8.01 -6.38 -19.86
C ARG A 722 9.17 -7.37 -19.99
N PHE A 723 9.16 -8.44 -19.21
CA PHE A 723 10.17 -9.49 -19.26
C PHE A 723 10.27 -10.14 -20.63
N LEU A 724 9.16 -10.53 -21.25
CA LEU A 724 9.13 -11.13 -22.58
C LEU A 724 9.62 -10.16 -23.67
N MET A 725 9.19 -8.91 -23.61
CA MET A 725 9.64 -7.85 -24.52
C MET A 725 11.15 -7.61 -24.39
N THR A 726 11.70 -7.64 -23.18
CA THR A 726 13.13 -7.39 -22.94
C THR A 726 14.01 -8.63 -23.20
N LEU A 727 13.50 -9.84 -22.94
CA LEU A 727 14.24 -11.10 -23.08
C LEU A 727 14.29 -11.59 -24.53
N ARG A 728 13.19 -11.43 -25.28
CA ARG A 728 13.01 -12.00 -26.62
C ARG A 728 12.69 -10.98 -27.70
N ASP A 729 12.74 -9.69 -27.38
CA ASP A 729 12.39 -8.58 -28.29
C ASP A 729 11.00 -8.75 -28.92
N LEU A 730 10.06 -9.40 -28.20
CA LEU A 730 8.67 -9.49 -28.62
C LEU A 730 8.03 -8.12 -28.61
N THR A 731 7.13 -7.88 -29.56
CA THR A 731 6.21 -6.73 -29.49
C THR A 731 5.24 -6.90 -28.30
N GLU A 732 4.60 -5.80 -27.89
CA GLU A 732 3.58 -5.85 -26.83
C GLU A 732 2.43 -6.80 -27.20
N ASP A 733 1.97 -6.76 -28.46
CA ASP A 733 0.87 -7.61 -28.95
C ASP A 733 1.25 -9.11 -28.95
N GLU A 734 2.46 -9.45 -29.38
CA GLU A 734 2.98 -10.83 -29.32
C GLU A 734 3.13 -11.31 -27.88
N ALA A 735 3.66 -10.47 -26.98
CA ALA A 735 3.79 -10.79 -25.58
C ALA A 735 2.42 -11.04 -24.93
N ILE A 736 1.41 -10.19 -25.18
CA ILE A 736 0.04 -10.38 -24.68
C ILE A 736 -0.56 -11.68 -25.20
N SER A 737 -0.41 -11.97 -26.50
CA SER A 737 -0.91 -13.21 -27.08
C SER A 737 -0.27 -14.44 -26.43
N LEU A 738 1.06 -14.47 -26.28
CA LEU A 738 1.78 -15.58 -25.65
C LEU A 738 1.40 -15.75 -24.18
N LEU A 739 1.32 -14.65 -23.42
CA LEU A 739 0.90 -14.66 -22.02
C LEU A 739 -0.49 -15.27 -21.83
N SER A 740 -1.38 -15.10 -22.81
CA SER A 740 -2.75 -15.57 -22.74
C SER A 740 -2.92 -17.07 -23.03
N VAL A 741 -1.96 -17.69 -23.74
CA VAL A 741 -2.11 -19.08 -24.24
C VAL A 741 -1.03 -20.05 -23.77
N GLY A 742 0.08 -19.55 -23.22
CA GLY A 742 1.23 -20.36 -22.84
C GLY A 742 1.87 -20.02 -21.49
N VAL A 743 1.30 -19.08 -20.73
CA VAL A 743 1.80 -18.68 -19.41
C VAL A 743 0.70 -18.85 -18.38
N ASP A 744 1.04 -19.50 -17.26
CA ASP A 744 0.12 -19.78 -16.17
C ASP A 744 0.25 -18.69 -15.10
N PHE A 745 -0.86 -18.10 -14.67
CA PHE A 745 -0.89 -17.17 -13.53
C PHE A 745 -1.49 -17.85 -12.30
N GLY A 746 -0.79 -17.79 -11.17
CA GLY A 746 -1.20 -18.39 -9.90
C GLY A 746 -1.07 -17.41 -8.75
N ILE A 747 -1.81 -17.67 -7.66
CA ILE A 747 -1.69 -16.86 -6.44
C ILE A 747 -0.49 -17.37 -5.64
N SER A 748 0.43 -16.47 -5.24
CA SER A 748 1.53 -16.83 -4.34
C SER A 748 1.02 -16.90 -2.90
N GLN A 749 0.52 -15.76 -2.39
CA GLN A 749 -0.04 -15.63 -1.04
C GLN A 749 -1.11 -14.54 -0.96
N VAL A 750 -2.00 -14.67 0.04
CA VAL A 750 -3.05 -13.69 0.42
C VAL A 750 -3.02 -13.35 1.92
N ALA A 751 -1.85 -13.42 2.55
CA ALA A 751 -1.70 -13.27 4.01
C ALA A 751 -0.79 -12.09 4.44
N ASN A 752 0.00 -11.53 3.53
CA ASN A 752 1.15 -10.70 3.91
C ASN A 752 0.93 -9.19 3.79
N GLY A 753 -0.32 -8.74 3.69
CA GLY A 753 -0.64 -7.34 3.38
C GLY A 753 -0.39 -7.00 1.91
N ASN A 754 0.84 -7.12 1.40
CA ASN A 754 1.11 -6.98 -0.03
C ASN A 754 0.92 -8.32 -0.74
N TRP A 755 -0.33 -8.65 -1.11
CA TRP A 755 -0.66 -9.96 -1.69
C TRP A 755 0.05 -10.20 -3.03
N GLY A 756 0.35 -11.46 -3.32
CA GLY A 756 1.20 -11.86 -4.44
C GLY A 756 0.52 -12.75 -5.46
N VAL A 757 0.80 -12.51 -6.74
CA VAL A 757 0.47 -13.35 -7.89
C VAL A 757 1.75 -13.64 -8.66
N HIS A 758 1.91 -14.84 -9.21
CA HIS A 758 3.06 -15.21 -10.00
C HIS A 758 2.67 -15.67 -11.40
N ALA A 759 3.50 -15.36 -12.40
CA ALA A 759 3.37 -15.83 -13.77
C ALA A 759 4.47 -16.84 -14.09
N VAL A 760 4.12 -18.06 -14.52
CA VAL A 760 5.06 -19.15 -14.83
C VAL A 760 5.26 -19.25 -16.33
N ILE A 761 6.47 -18.93 -16.78
CA ILE A 761 6.88 -18.95 -18.18
C ILE A 761 7.86 -20.12 -18.37
N ARG A 762 7.44 -21.16 -19.09
CA ARG A 762 8.29 -22.32 -19.37
C ARG A 762 9.36 -21.97 -20.40
N LYS A 763 10.62 -22.34 -20.12
CA LYS A 763 11.76 -22.10 -21.01
C LYS A 763 11.62 -22.81 -22.35
N SER A 764 10.96 -23.97 -22.36
CA SER A 764 10.70 -24.77 -23.55
C SER A 764 9.76 -24.13 -24.58
N LEU A 765 9.05 -23.06 -24.21
CA LEU A 765 8.22 -22.28 -25.15
C LEU A 765 9.07 -21.58 -26.22
N PHE A 766 10.34 -21.32 -25.91
CA PHE A 766 11.24 -20.65 -26.82
C PHE A 766 12.22 -21.68 -27.38
N ALA A 767 12.20 -21.85 -28.69
CA ALA A 767 13.13 -22.73 -29.39
C ALA A 767 14.60 -22.37 -29.04
N ALA A 768 15.43 -23.40 -28.95
CA ALA A 768 16.84 -23.32 -28.55
C ALA A 768 17.69 -22.47 -29.50
#